data_AF-A0A1C4YT09-F1
#
_entry.id   AF-A0A1C4YT09-F1
#
_cell.length_a   1.000
_cell.length_b   1.000
_cell.length_c   1.000
_cell.angle_alpha   90.00
_cell.angle_beta   90.00
_cell.angle_gamma   90.00
#
_symmetry.space_group_name_H-M   'P 1'
#
loop_
_entity.id
_entity.type
_entity.pdbx_description
1 polymer ?
#
loop_
_entity_poly.entity_id
_entity_poly.type
_entity_poly.pdbx_seq_one_letter_code
_entity_poly.pdbx_strand_id
1 'polypeptide(L)'
;MASSFVNDRRSRRPAEVTPVGAVIRARRADDPVGQNAGRSRNAVRGVRVPRPVDSGRISEHGFLADGRSAALVDRHGSVNWWCPARFDSPSVFGRILDDRAGHFTIAPEGDDVRVTRSYLDDTLVLRTVFHTGTGSVAVTDALALEPGARGHDIGLRSPRVLARLVEGLSGEVPVRVEFVPRFEYGRVTAYLTRSDGVIDARAGACRLSLRSDVPLACRHGDAVGRATVRAGDTLRLTLGYAPTYGGDDPALPDADRVVADAVAGWRSWADLHDYRGHYRDQVRLSAMVVQGMTYQPSGAVVAAATTSLPERLGGDRNYDYRYVWVRDFSLTLQALWRSACPDEADRQFSWVARAMGRIDDGRVPIMYGVEGERDLTEHTLDHLRGYADSRPVLVGNDAWKQRQNDVLGEILDAAWLMRHYLDPMSPDVRHLLCALADQAVRAWHLPDSGMWETRDAERHYLSSKVQCWTALDRAVRFGPRLGDPADIRRWARARDEVRAAVLERGWNDRLGAYTGAFDSDRLDASVLLMPLVGFLPADDPRMRSTIDVVERGLSRDGVLRRWDGDPAGFVICSFWLASCLALAGEQERAARLFEQLAGRVNDLGLYAEQIDQTTGEQLGNFPQAFSHIGLINAAGLLTDVAERRHEVSADRPHLVATGAEVVATSTRAVPTGTGPTEGAR
;
A
#
# COMPACT_ATOMS: atom_id res chain seq x y z
N MET A 1 -17.54 -41.08 -20.35
CA MET A 1 -18.18 -42.40 -20.46
C MET A 1 -18.79 -42.70 -19.10
N ALA A 2 -20.06 -42.38 -18.86
CA ALA A 2 -21.24 -43.26 -19.04
C ALA A 2 -21.07 -44.54 -18.20
N SER A 3 -21.86 -44.79 -17.15
CA SER A 3 -23.31 -45.06 -17.13
C SER A 3 -23.71 -45.28 -15.65
N SER A 4 -24.93 -45.26 -15.14
CA SER A 4 -26.30 -44.95 -15.57
C SER A 4 -27.19 -45.38 -14.39
N PHE A 5 -28.17 -44.60 -13.96
CA PHE A 5 -29.45 -45.14 -13.48
C PHE A 5 -30.57 -44.13 -13.79
N VAL A 6 -31.53 -44.62 -14.57
CA VAL A 6 -32.76 -44.00 -15.12
C VAL A 6 -33.91 -44.69 -14.36
N ASN A 7 -34.74 -43.97 -13.59
CA ASN A 7 -35.98 -43.24 -13.94
C ASN A 7 -37.25 -44.12 -13.89
N ASP A 8 -38.25 -43.71 -13.11
CA ASP A 8 -39.66 -43.54 -13.55
C ASP A 8 -40.47 -42.88 -12.40
N ARG A 9 -40.85 -41.60 -12.48
CA ARG A 9 -42.06 -40.97 -13.08
C ARG A 9 -43.42 -41.32 -12.44
N ARG A 10 -44.11 -40.26 -12.00
CA ARG A 10 -45.44 -39.75 -12.48
C ARG A 10 -45.91 -38.64 -11.52
N SER A 11 -45.78 -37.35 -11.86
CA SER A 11 -46.66 -36.48 -12.67
C SER A 11 -48.03 -36.14 -12.05
N ARG A 12 -48.22 -34.86 -11.69
CA ARG A 12 -49.22 -33.92 -12.26
C ARG A 12 -49.19 -32.54 -11.55
N ARG A 13 -49.01 -31.50 -12.36
CA ARG A 13 -49.33 -30.05 -12.16
C ARG A 13 -50.62 -29.76 -12.98
N PRO A 14 -51.15 -28.51 -13.13
CA PRO A 14 -50.99 -27.24 -12.39
C PRO A 14 -52.35 -26.51 -12.12
N ALA A 15 -52.33 -25.33 -11.48
CA ALA A 15 -53.16 -24.17 -11.89
C ALA A 15 -52.66 -22.85 -11.27
N GLU A 16 -52.60 -21.81 -12.12
CA GLU A 16 -52.30 -20.40 -11.83
C GLU A 16 -53.57 -19.59 -11.42
N VAL A 17 -53.32 -18.34 -10.98
CA VAL A 17 -54.00 -17.07 -11.34
C VAL A 17 -54.42 -16.20 -10.12
N THR A 18 -53.86 -14.98 -10.07
CA THR A 18 -54.11 -13.78 -9.22
C THR A 18 -55.40 -13.03 -9.72
N PRO A 19 -55.80 -11.76 -9.39
CA PRO A 19 -55.28 -10.67 -8.51
C PRO A 19 -56.35 -9.76 -7.79
N VAL A 20 -55.85 -8.64 -7.21
CA VAL A 20 -56.44 -7.27 -7.05
C VAL A 20 -57.11 -6.85 -5.72
N GLY A 21 -56.71 -5.66 -5.21
CA GLY A 21 -57.60 -4.74 -4.48
C GLY A 21 -56.93 -3.68 -3.57
N ALA A 22 -56.99 -2.40 -3.94
CA ALA A 22 -56.54 -1.23 -3.17
C ALA A 22 -57.66 -0.18 -3.05
N VAL A 23 -57.89 0.46 -1.88
CA VAL A 23 -58.66 1.73 -1.62
C VAL A 23 -58.32 2.19 -0.17
N ILE A 24 -57.67 3.34 0.15
CA ILE A 24 -58.03 4.79 0.26
C ILE A 24 -58.84 5.26 1.52
N ARG A 25 -58.23 6.22 2.26
CA ARG A 25 -58.71 7.37 3.13
C ARG A 25 -59.34 7.16 4.52
N ALA A 26 -58.87 7.98 5.50
CA ALA A 26 -59.64 9.10 6.11
C ALA A 26 -58.78 10.04 6.99
N ARG A 27 -59.15 11.33 7.02
CA ARG A 27 -58.60 12.49 7.77
C ARG A 27 -59.38 12.76 9.08
N ARG A 28 -58.77 13.50 10.02
CA ARG A 28 -59.32 14.58 10.91
C ARG A 28 -58.12 15.10 11.76
N ALA A 29 -57.66 16.36 11.77
CA ALA A 29 -58.26 17.68 12.04
C ALA A 29 -58.77 17.85 13.47
N ASP A 30 -58.05 18.61 14.31
CA ASP A 30 -58.53 19.83 14.99
C ASP A 30 -57.42 20.51 15.83
N ASP A 31 -57.23 21.81 15.59
CA ASP A 31 -56.53 22.84 16.39
C ASP A 31 -57.59 23.59 17.24
N PRO A 32 -57.27 24.27 18.39
CA PRO A 32 -56.91 25.71 18.30
C PRO A 32 -56.00 26.33 19.41
N VAL A 33 -55.20 27.34 18.98
CA VAL A 33 -54.99 28.73 19.49
C VAL A 33 -54.87 28.97 21.03
N GLY A 34 -53.96 29.78 21.63
CA GLY A 34 -52.90 30.75 21.29
C GLY A 34 -52.26 31.19 22.65
N GLN A 35 -51.06 31.76 22.78
CA GLN A 35 -50.68 33.16 22.54
C GLN A 35 -49.19 33.38 22.92
N ASN A 36 -48.53 34.27 22.18
CA ASN A 36 -47.47 35.22 22.56
C ASN A 36 -46.18 34.79 23.30
N ALA A 37 -45.05 34.90 22.58
CA ALA A 37 -44.09 36.03 22.70
C ALA A 37 -42.61 35.59 22.63
N GLY A 38 -41.87 36.19 21.68
CA GLY A 38 -40.50 36.64 21.95
C GLY A 38 -39.32 35.73 21.60
N ARG A 39 -38.61 36.14 20.55
CA ARG A 39 -37.13 36.08 20.36
C ARG A 39 -36.47 34.74 20.02
N SER A 40 -36.15 34.62 18.73
CA SER A 40 -34.84 34.28 18.14
C SER A 40 -33.86 33.43 18.97
N ARG A 41 -33.62 32.20 18.50
CA ARG A 41 -32.28 31.61 18.36
C ARG A 41 -32.36 30.50 17.30
N ASN A 42 -31.69 30.72 16.17
CA ASN A 42 -31.46 29.71 15.13
C ASN A 42 -30.67 28.54 15.74
N ALA A 43 -31.34 27.42 15.99
CA ALA A 43 -30.68 26.15 16.22
C ALA A 43 -30.26 25.57 14.87
N VAL A 44 -29.02 25.84 14.47
CA VAL A 44 -28.34 25.03 13.46
C VAL A 44 -28.30 23.60 14.01
N ARG A 45 -28.96 22.66 13.31
CA ARG A 45 -28.81 21.23 13.58
C ARG A 45 -27.34 20.88 13.41
N GLY A 46 -26.61 20.77 14.52
CA GLY A 46 -25.25 20.25 14.54
C GLY A 46 -25.26 18.83 14.00
N VAL A 47 -24.53 18.60 12.90
CA VAL A 47 -24.11 17.27 12.49
C VAL A 47 -23.33 16.68 13.66
N ARG A 48 -23.88 15.66 14.33
CA ARG A 48 -23.10 14.87 15.29
C ARG A 48 -22.03 14.15 14.47
N VAL A 49 -20.80 14.63 14.55
CA VAL A 49 -19.62 13.87 14.13
C VAL A 49 -19.64 12.57 14.93
N PRO A 50 -19.70 11.38 14.29
CA PRO A 50 -19.62 10.12 15.00
C PRO A 50 -18.36 10.09 15.86
N ARG A 51 -18.49 9.67 17.11
CA ARG A 51 -17.34 9.53 18.00
C ARG A 51 -16.44 8.45 17.38
N PRO A 52 -15.14 8.71 17.18
CA PRO A 52 -14.21 7.67 16.73
C PRO A 52 -14.37 6.41 17.58
N VAL A 53 -14.07 5.26 16.98
CA VAL A 53 -13.72 4.07 17.77
C VAL A 53 -12.64 4.50 18.76
N ASP A 54 -12.63 3.94 19.97
CA ASP A 54 -11.72 4.38 21.04
C ASP A 54 -10.23 4.06 20.73
N SER A 55 -9.95 3.60 19.49
CA SER A 55 -8.64 3.39 18.84
C SER A 55 -8.02 4.65 18.19
N GLY A 56 -8.67 5.82 18.23
CA GLY A 56 -8.11 7.08 17.71
C GLY A 56 -8.14 7.26 16.19
N ARG A 57 -7.44 8.29 15.69
CA ARG A 57 -7.33 8.59 14.25
C ARG A 57 -6.44 7.57 13.54
N ILE A 58 -6.68 7.30 12.25
CA ILE A 58 -5.82 6.42 11.44
C ILE A 58 -4.35 6.84 11.54
N SER A 59 -4.08 8.14 11.38
CA SER A 59 -2.73 8.72 11.47
C SER A 59 -2.05 8.58 12.84
N GLU A 60 -2.77 8.22 13.90
CA GLU A 60 -2.21 8.06 15.25
C GLU A 60 -1.58 6.67 15.47
N HIS A 61 -1.56 5.82 14.46
CA HIS A 61 -0.94 4.49 14.52
C HIS A 61 0.51 4.51 14.04
N GLY A 62 1.38 3.80 14.75
CA GLY A 62 2.69 3.37 14.30
C GLY A 62 2.63 1.96 13.72
N PHE A 63 3.57 1.64 12.85
CA PHE A 63 3.65 0.39 12.11
C PHE A 63 4.83 -0.45 12.60
N LEU A 64 4.58 -1.73 12.89
CA LEU A 64 5.59 -2.76 13.18
C LEU A 64 5.49 -3.85 12.12
N ALA A 65 6.62 -4.42 11.73
CA ALA A 65 6.66 -5.53 10.78
C ALA A 65 7.75 -6.55 11.12
N ASP A 66 7.50 -7.81 10.77
CA ASP A 66 8.46 -8.91 10.84
C ASP A 66 8.73 -9.56 9.48
N GLY A 67 8.29 -8.94 8.38
CA GLY A 67 8.37 -9.51 7.03
C GLY A 67 7.42 -10.69 6.78
N ARG A 68 6.57 -11.05 7.74
CA ARG A 68 5.51 -12.04 7.58
C ARG A 68 4.13 -11.42 7.76
N SER A 69 4.02 -10.47 8.68
CA SER A 69 2.82 -9.69 8.97
C SER A 69 3.20 -8.33 9.58
N ALA A 70 2.19 -7.58 9.99
CA ALA A 70 2.33 -6.30 10.64
C ALA A 70 1.35 -6.10 11.79
N ALA A 71 1.76 -5.25 12.73
CA ALA A 71 0.94 -4.79 13.85
C ALA A 71 0.88 -3.25 13.87
N LEU A 72 -0.26 -2.70 14.30
CA LEU A 72 -0.43 -1.26 14.45
C LEU A 72 -0.58 -0.88 15.93
N VAL A 73 0.24 0.07 16.38
CA VAL A 73 0.26 0.57 17.76
C VAL A 73 -0.17 2.03 17.78
N ASP A 74 -1.25 2.36 18.47
CA ASP A 74 -1.66 3.75 18.60
C ASP A 74 -0.76 4.56 19.56
N ARG A 75 -0.98 5.87 19.57
CA ARG A 75 -0.25 6.79 20.45
C ARG A 75 -0.52 6.59 21.94
N HIS A 76 -1.53 5.81 22.31
CA HIS A 76 -1.90 5.51 23.68
C HIS A 76 -1.32 4.16 24.14
N GLY A 77 -0.48 3.52 23.33
CA GLY A 77 0.20 2.27 23.68
C GLY A 77 -0.67 1.02 23.46
N SER A 78 -1.73 1.12 22.66
CA SER A 78 -2.58 -0.01 22.31
C SER A 78 -2.22 -0.59 20.95
N VAL A 79 -2.00 -1.90 20.89
CA VAL A 79 -1.93 -2.65 19.64
C VAL A 79 -3.37 -2.92 19.18
N ASN A 80 -3.78 -2.21 18.13
CA ASN A 80 -5.17 -2.19 17.64
C ASN A 80 -5.41 -3.04 16.40
N TRP A 81 -4.33 -3.53 15.78
CA TRP A 81 -4.36 -4.41 14.62
C TRP A 81 -3.19 -5.40 14.68
N TRP A 82 -3.46 -6.69 14.48
CA TRP A 82 -2.42 -7.69 14.22
C TRP A 82 -3.00 -8.96 13.60
N CYS A 83 -2.41 -9.42 12.49
CA CYS A 83 -2.73 -10.68 11.80
C CYS A 83 -1.54 -11.64 11.87
N PRO A 84 -1.28 -12.32 13.00
CA PRO A 84 0.02 -12.92 13.31
C PRO A 84 0.47 -14.05 12.35
N ALA A 85 -0.46 -14.71 11.65
CA ALA A 85 -0.09 -15.81 10.77
C ALA A 85 0.58 -15.33 9.47
N ARG A 86 0.00 -14.29 8.85
CA ARG A 86 0.47 -13.55 7.65
C ARG A 86 -0.46 -12.36 7.37
N PHE A 87 -0.09 -11.42 6.50
CA PHE A 87 -0.86 -10.19 6.22
C PHE A 87 -2.37 -10.41 5.95
N ASP A 88 -2.71 -11.28 5.02
CA ASP A 88 -4.09 -11.56 4.57
C ASP A 88 -4.84 -12.57 5.47
N SER A 89 -4.25 -12.97 6.60
CA SER A 89 -4.89 -13.89 7.56
C SER A 89 -5.88 -13.18 8.50
N PRO A 90 -6.74 -13.93 9.21
CA PRO A 90 -7.62 -13.33 10.21
C PRO A 90 -6.85 -12.62 11.35
N SER A 91 -7.36 -11.45 11.73
CA SER A 91 -6.79 -10.69 12.85
C SER A 91 -7.09 -11.35 14.21
N VAL A 92 -6.16 -11.18 15.16
CA VAL A 92 -6.35 -11.49 16.59
C VAL A 92 -6.58 -10.23 17.44
N PHE A 93 -6.20 -9.07 16.86
CA PHE A 93 -6.55 -7.74 17.33
C PHE A 93 -7.08 -6.95 16.14
N GLY A 94 -8.25 -6.35 16.31
CA GLY A 94 -8.95 -5.60 15.28
C GLY A 94 -9.66 -4.37 15.83
N ARG A 95 -9.24 -3.86 17.00
CA ARG A 95 -9.84 -2.68 17.66
C ARG A 95 -10.00 -1.48 16.73
N ILE A 96 -9.10 -1.32 15.75
CA ILE A 96 -9.21 -0.26 14.74
C ILE A 96 -10.55 -0.31 13.96
N LEU A 97 -11.20 -1.48 13.85
CA LEU A 97 -12.48 -1.64 13.16
C LEU A 97 -13.69 -1.63 14.12
N ASP A 98 -13.53 -2.08 15.36
CA ASP A 98 -14.56 -2.05 16.42
C ASP A 98 -13.87 -2.30 17.77
N ASP A 99 -14.21 -1.56 18.82
CA ASP A 99 -13.63 -1.71 20.16
C ASP A 99 -13.72 -3.15 20.73
N ARG A 100 -14.69 -3.93 20.26
CA ARG A 100 -14.90 -5.33 20.68
C ARG A 100 -14.04 -6.34 19.92
N ALA A 101 -13.34 -5.92 18.87
CA ALA A 101 -12.50 -6.78 18.03
C ALA A 101 -11.09 -7.02 18.58
N GLY A 102 -10.84 -6.65 19.84
CA GLY A 102 -9.66 -7.06 20.60
C GLY A 102 -8.44 -6.16 20.41
N HIS A 103 -7.61 -6.10 21.45
CA HIS A 103 -6.43 -5.25 21.56
C HIS A 103 -5.43 -5.76 22.59
N PHE A 104 -4.24 -5.16 22.58
CA PHE A 104 -3.26 -5.29 23.65
C PHE A 104 -2.72 -3.92 24.05
N THR A 105 -3.10 -3.42 25.23
CA THR A 105 -2.71 -2.08 25.71
C THR A 105 -1.69 -2.16 26.84
N ILE A 106 -0.68 -1.29 26.77
CA ILE A 106 0.21 -0.94 27.87
C ILE A 106 0.27 0.58 27.91
N ALA A 107 -0.27 1.19 28.97
CA ALA A 107 -0.38 2.63 29.08
C ALA A 107 -0.26 3.09 30.55
N PRO A 108 0.25 4.29 30.82
CA PRO A 108 0.15 4.90 32.14
C PRO A 108 -1.31 5.15 32.54
N GLU A 109 -1.56 5.22 33.85
CA GLU A 109 -2.86 5.62 34.38
C GLU A 109 -2.96 7.14 34.57
N GLY A 110 -4.13 7.70 34.25
CA GLY A 110 -4.41 9.14 34.37
C GLY A 110 -4.69 9.80 33.02
N ASP A 111 -5.34 10.97 33.07
CA ASP A 111 -5.86 11.65 31.88
C ASP A 111 -4.86 12.67 31.27
N ASP A 112 -3.90 13.15 32.07
CA ASP A 112 -2.91 14.15 31.66
C ASP A 112 -1.57 13.51 31.29
N VAL A 113 -1.52 12.90 30.11
CA VAL A 113 -0.31 12.21 29.60
C VAL A 113 0.16 12.85 28.31
N ARG A 114 1.39 13.39 28.32
CA ARG A 114 2.06 13.85 27.10
C ARG A 114 2.83 12.69 26.49
N VAL A 115 2.66 12.47 25.19
CA VAL A 115 3.28 11.35 24.45
C VAL A 115 4.27 11.88 23.43
N THR A 116 5.44 11.25 23.34
CA THR A 116 6.38 11.40 22.23
C THR A 116 6.73 10.03 21.66
N ARG A 117 6.85 9.92 20.34
CA ARG A 117 7.14 8.66 19.66
C ARG A 117 8.24 8.83 18.64
N SER A 118 9.00 7.76 18.46
CA SER A 118 9.94 7.63 17.35
C SER A 118 10.18 6.17 17.05
N TYR A 119 10.57 5.86 15.83
CA TYR A 119 11.29 4.63 15.57
C TYR A 119 12.70 4.74 16.18
N LEU A 120 13.27 3.61 16.59
CA LEU A 120 14.72 3.56 16.82
C LEU A 120 15.43 3.70 15.48
N ASP A 121 16.54 4.44 15.45
CA ASP A 121 17.21 4.84 14.20
C ASP A 121 17.43 3.66 13.24
N ASP A 122 16.96 3.83 12.00
CA ASP A 122 16.98 2.85 10.91
C ASP A 122 16.31 1.51 11.27
N THR A 123 15.14 1.56 11.92
CA THR A 123 14.33 0.37 12.25
C THR A 123 12.83 0.60 12.14
N LEU A 124 12.07 -0.51 12.17
CA LEU A 124 10.63 -0.52 12.46
C LEU A 124 10.33 -0.95 13.90
N VAL A 125 11.20 -0.57 14.85
CA VAL A 125 11.01 -0.78 16.29
C VAL A 125 10.53 0.53 16.91
N LEU A 126 9.29 0.55 17.40
CA LEU A 126 8.63 1.75 17.88
C LEU A 126 8.95 2.00 19.35
N ARG A 127 9.39 3.20 19.70
CA ARG A 127 9.50 3.66 21.08
C ARG A 127 8.46 4.75 21.35
N THR A 128 7.56 4.48 22.28
CA THR A 128 6.57 5.43 22.79
C THR A 128 6.94 5.85 24.20
N VAL A 129 7.20 7.13 24.42
CA VAL A 129 7.50 7.70 25.74
C VAL A 129 6.28 8.44 26.25
N PHE A 130 5.82 8.04 27.42
CA PHE A 130 4.75 8.68 28.15
C PHE A 130 5.32 9.53 29.29
N HIS A 131 4.88 10.78 29.34
CA HIS A 131 5.22 11.73 30.40
C HIS A 131 3.98 12.03 31.22
N THR A 132 4.03 11.72 32.51
CA THR A 132 2.94 11.96 33.48
C THR A 132 3.37 13.03 34.49
N GLY A 133 2.45 13.43 35.37
CA GLY A 133 2.80 14.32 36.49
C GLY A 133 3.75 13.70 37.54
N THR A 134 3.92 12.38 37.53
CA THR A 134 4.70 11.65 38.56
C THR A 134 5.99 11.02 38.02
N GLY A 135 6.23 11.06 36.72
CA GLY A 135 7.40 10.44 36.10
C GLY A 135 7.29 10.29 34.58
N SER A 136 8.12 9.43 34.02
CA SER A 136 8.03 9.06 32.61
C SER A 136 8.42 7.61 32.40
N VAL A 137 7.75 6.95 31.46
CA VAL A 137 7.96 5.55 31.10
C VAL A 137 8.02 5.42 29.58
N ALA A 138 8.91 4.57 29.08
CA ALA A 138 8.95 4.20 27.67
C ALA A 138 8.37 2.81 27.46
N VAL A 139 7.61 2.62 26.38
CA VAL A 139 7.22 1.31 25.85
C VAL A 139 7.91 1.16 24.49
N THR A 140 8.75 0.15 24.36
CA THR A 140 9.41 -0.21 23.09
C THR A 140 8.76 -1.46 22.54
N ASP A 141 8.14 -1.35 21.38
CA ASP A 141 7.38 -2.40 20.72
C ASP A 141 8.11 -2.90 19.47
N ALA A 142 8.22 -4.23 19.34
CA ALA A 142 8.82 -4.87 18.17
C ALA A 142 8.06 -6.14 17.79
N LEU A 143 7.84 -6.34 16.49
CA LEU A 143 7.62 -7.69 15.98
C LEU A 143 8.98 -8.37 15.79
N ALA A 144 9.08 -9.61 16.23
CA ALA A 144 10.30 -10.36 16.21
C ALA A 144 10.69 -10.74 14.78
N LEU A 145 11.91 -10.41 14.40
CA LEU A 145 12.57 -11.07 13.27
C LEU A 145 13.03 -12.47 13.69
N GLU A 146 13.39 -13.30 12.71
CA GLU A 146 14.08 -14.55 13.04
C GLU A 146 15.37 -14.25 13.84
N PRO A 147 15.63 -14.95 14.97
CA PRO A 147 16.84 -14.76 15.74
C PRO A 147 18.11 -14.87 14.88
N GLY A 148 18.96 -13.86 14.95
CA GLY A 148 20.19 -13.79 14.17
C GLY A 148 20.04 -13.49 12.67
N ALA A 149 18.83 -13.33 12.13
CA ALA A 149 18.65 -12.94 10.73
C ALA A 149 19.14 -11.51 10.48
N ARG A 150 19.86 -11.29 9.38
CA ARG A 150 20.49 -10.01 9.01
C ARG A 150 20.35 -9.78 7.51
N GLY A 151 20.50 -8.54 7.07
CA GLY A 151 20.44 -8.18 5.65
C GLY A 151 19.15 -8.66 4.99
N HIS A 152 19.26 -9.30 3.82
CA HIS A 152 18.13 -9.82 3.03
C HIS A 152 17.47 -11.09 3.57
N ASP A 153 17.96 -11.62 4.69
CA ASP A 153 17.38 -12.80 5.35
C ASP A 153 16.30 -12.43 6.38
N ILE A 154 16.16 -11.15 6.72
CA ILE A 154 15.16 -10.72 7.69
C ILE A 154 13.74 -11.12 7.24
N GLY A 155 12.95 -11.62 8.18
CA GLY A 155 11.53 -11.95 7.98
C GLY A 155 11.22 -13.25 7.22
N LEU A 156 12.21 -13.95 6.66
CA LEU A 156 12.02 -15.25 5.99
C LEU A 156 11.34 -16.30 6.89
N ARG A 157 11.73 -16.34 8.17
CA ARG A 157 11.22 -17.31 9.15
C ARG A 157 10.81 -16.63 10.45
N SER A 158 10.00 -15.57 10.35
CA SER A 158 9.45 -14.88 11.53
C SER A 158 8.89 -15.88 12.57
N PRO A 159 9.24 -15.74 13.86
CA PRO A 159 8.68 -16.54 14.94
C PRO A 159 7.28 -16.07 15.37
N ARG A 160 6.73 -15.00 14.77
CA ARG A 160 5.37 -14.48 15.02
C ARG A 160 5.18 -14.06 16.48
N VAL A 161 6.14 -13.28 16.97
CA VAL A 161 6.21 -12.81 18.36
C VAL A 161 6.11 -11.29 18.38
N LEU A 162 5.23 -10.77 19.22
CA LEU A 162 5.19 -9.37 19.60
C LEU A 162 5.87 -9.20 20.96
N ALA A 163 6.95 -8.42 21.01
CA ALA A 163 7.63 -8.03 22.23
C ALA A 163 7.31 -6.59 22.60
N ARG A 164 7.05 -6.37 23.89
CA ARG A 164 6.77 -5.04 24.46
C ARG A 164 7.62 -4.87 25.71
N LEU A 165 8.55 -3.93 25.67
CA LEU A 165 9.49 -3.64 26.74
C LEU A 165 9.13 -2.31 27.40
N VAL A 166 8.84 -2.33 28.70
CA VAL A 166 8.50 -1.13 29.48
C VAL A 166 9.71 -0.72 30.32
N GLU A 167 10.18 0.51 30.17
CA GLU A 167 11.33 1.06 30.89
C GLU A 167 10.93 2.31 31.67
N GLY A 168 11.16 2.32 32.99
CA GLY A 168 10.97 3.51 33.80
C GLY A 168 12.11 4.51 33.60
N LEU A 169 11.81 5.70 33.10
CA LEU A 169 12.83 6.72 32.80
C LEU A 169 13.05 7.69 33.96
N SER A 170 11.97 8.05 34.66
CA SER A 170 12.03 8.96 35.82
C SER A 170 10.80 8.79 36.70
N GLY A 171 10.95 9.12 38.00
CA GLY A 171 9.85 9.10 38.96
C GLY A 171 9.23 7.71 39.13
N GLU A 172 7.93 7.67 39.45
CA GLU A 172 7.14 6.44 39.58
C GLU A 172 5.84 6.58 38.80
N VAL A 173 5.59 5.67 37.86
CA VAL A 173 4.45 5.71 36.95
C VAL A 173 3.59 4.46 37.13
N PRO A 174 2.33 4.59 37.56
CA PRO A 174 1.36 3.50 37.48
C PRO A 174 1.05 3.18 36.02
N VAL A 175 1.22 1.92 35.64
CA VAL A 175 0.97 1.40 34.29
C VAL A 175 -0.09 0.31 34.36
N ARG A 176 -1.05 0.39 33.45
CA ARG A 176 -2.09 -0.61 33.23
C ARG A 176 -1.76 -1.45 32.00
N VAL A 177 -1.99 -2.75 32.11
CA VAL A 177 -1.89 -3.70 31.02
C VAL A 177 -3.25 -4.34 30.78
N GLU A 178 -3.69 -4.35 29.52
CA GLU A 178 -4.91 -5.02 29.07
C GLU A 178 -4.62 -5.93 27.89
N PHE A 179 -4.88 -7.22 28.05
CA PHE A 179 -4.77 -8.21 26.98
C PHE A 179 -6.17 -8.76 26.67
N VAL A 180 -6.69 -8.39 25.50
CA VAL A 180 -8.06 -8.68 25.06
C VAL A 180 -7.98 -9.40 23.70
N PRO A 181 -7.59 -10.69 23.68
CA PRO A 181 -7.48 -11.44 22.44
C PRO A 181 -8.87 -11.75 21.86
N ARG A 182 -9.07 -11.45 20.57
CA ARG A 182 -10.31 -11.75 19.86
C ARG A 182 -10.00 -12.27 18.47
N PHE A 183 -10.20 -13.56 18.27
CA PHE A 183 -9.81 -14.23 17.05
C PHE A 183 -10.87 -14.06 15.95
N GLU A 184 -10.44 -14.31 14.71
CA GLU A 184 -11.29 -14.21 13.52
C GLU A 184 -11.99 -12.85 13.40
N TYR A 185 -11.22 -11.76 13.53
CA TYR A 185 -11.75 -10.39 13.45
C TYR A 185 -12.83 -10.10 14.51
N GLY A 186 -12.63 -10.52 15.76
CA GLY A 186 -13.62 -10.27 16.80
C GLY A 186 -14.74 -11.30 16.93
N ARG A 187 -14.80 -12.33 16.07
CA ARG A 187 -15.89 -13.32 16.09
C ARG A 187 -15.78 -14.30 17.26
N VAL A 188 -14.56 -14.60 17.69
CA VAL A 188 -14.32 -15.64 18.70
C VAL A 188 -13.55 -15.06 19.89
N THR A 189 -14.17 -15.12 21.07
CA THR A 189 -13.50 -14.83 22.33
C THR A 189 -12.70 -16.05 22.79
N ALA A 190 -11.41 -15.86 23.07
CA ALA A 190 -10.53 -16.94 23.50
C ALA A 190 -10.78 -17.36 24.97
N TYR A 191 -10.57 -18.65 25.27
CA TYR A 191 -10.46 -19.10 26.65
C TYR A 191 -9.06 -18.79 27.17
N LEU A 192 -8.98 -18.18 28.35
CA LEU A 192 -7.71 -17.86 29.01
C LEU A 192 -7.42 -18.84 30.14
N THR A 193 -6.27 -19.48 30.08
CA THR A 193 -5.71 -20.30 31.16
C THR A 193 -4.36 -19.75 31.58
N ARG A 194 -4.08 -19.75 32.89
CA ARG A 194 -2.80 -19.29 33.43
C ARG A 194 -2.04 -20.46 34.04
N SER A 195 -0.79 -20.63 33.65
CA SER A 195 0.15 -21.62 34.19
C SER A 195 1.57 -21.07 34.13
N ASP A 196 2.34 -21.24 35.20
CA ASP A 196 3.78 -20.89 35.25
C ASP A 196 4.12 -19.47 34.76
N GLY A 197 3.29 -18.48 35.12
CA GLY A 197 3.50 -17.08 34.73
C GLY A 197 3.14 -16.76 33.26
N VAL A 198 2.61 -17.73 32.52
CA VAL A 198 2.15 -17.59 31.14
C VAL A 198 0.62 -17.64 31.10
N ILE A 199 0.02 -16.80 30.26
CA ILE A 199 -1.40 -16.85 29.91
C ILE A 199 -1.52 -17.41 28.50
N ASP A 200 -2.17 -18.57 28.38
CA ASP A 200 -2.58 -19.13 27.10
C ASP A 200 -3.98 -18.66 26.75
N ALA A 201 -4.14 -18.10 25.54
CA ALA A 201 -5.42 -17.81 24.91
C ALA A 201 -5.66 -18.80 23.78
N ARG A 202 -6.72 -19.62 23.89
CA ARG A 202 -7.02 -20.70 22.94
C ARG A 202 -8.45 -20.58 22.41
N ALA A 203 -8.60 -20.60 21.09
CA ALA A 203 -9.89 -20.64 20.41
C ALA A 203 -9.71 -21.00 18.93
N GLY A 204 -10.51 -21.94 18.43
CA GLY A 204 -10.50 -22.32 17.02
C GLY A 204 -9.11 -22.73 16.52
N ALA A 205 -8.71 -22.20 15.35
CA ALA A 205 -7.49 -22.58 14.65
C ALA A 205 -6.21 -21.90 15.16
N CYS A 206 -6.28 -21.05 16.19
CA CYS A 206 -5.11 -20.34 16.70
C CYS A 206 -4.98 -20.34 18.23
N ARG A 207 -3.73 -20.13 18.66
CA ARG A 207 -3.33 -19.99 20.05
C ARG A 207 -2.37 -18.81 20.19
N LEU A 208 -2.59 -18.03 21.25
CA LEU A 208 -1.62 -17.06 21.72
C LEU A 208 -1.11 -17.46 23.10
N SER A 209 0.17 -17.22 23.37
CA SER A 209 0.73 -17.33 24.71
C SER A 209 1.37 -16.00 25.09
N LEU A 210 1.04 -15.49 26.27
CA LEU A 210 1.55 -14.23 26.81
C LEU A 210 2.38 -14.52 28.06
N ARG A 211 3.67 -14.20 28.01
CA ARG A 211 4.52 -14.08 29.19
C ARG A 211 4.59 -12.62 29.62
N SER A 212 4.37 -12.34 30.90
CA SER A 212 4.32 -10.97 31.42
C SER A 212 4.95 -10.88 32.80
N ASP A 213 5.81 -9.88 33.00
CA ASP A 213 6.31 -9.49 34.32
C ASP A 213 5.21 -8.82 35.17
N VAL A 214 4.10 -8.40 34.56
CA VAL A 214 2.94 -7.84 35.26
C VAL A 214 1.99 -8.99 35.64
N PRO A 215 1.59 -9.13 36.92
CA PRO A 215 0.57 -10.09 37.29
C PRO A 215 -0.79 -9.71 36.67
N LEU A 216 -1.26 -10.52 35.71
CA LEU A 216 -2.55 -10.30 35.05
C LEU A 216 -3.63 -11.21 35.64
N ALA A 217 -4.81 -10.65 35.88
CA ALA A 217 -5.99 -11.36 36.32
C ALA A 217 -6.89 -11.67 35.10
N CYS A 218 -7.13 -12.95 34.84
CA CYS A 218 -7.98 -13.40 33.74
C CYS A 218 -9.46 -13.38 34.13
N ARG A 219 -10.31 -12.73 33.33
CA ARG A 219 -11.77 -12.73 33.48
C ARG A 219 -12.45 -12.65 32.11
N HIS A 220 -13.39 -13.54 31.85
CA HIS A 220 -14.27 -13.49 30.66
C HIS A 220 -13.55 -13.36 29.29
N GLY A 221 -12.39 -14.00 29.13
CA GLY A 221 -11.60 -13.94 27.89
C GLY A 221 -10.60 -12.78 27.82
N ASP A 222 -10.49 -11.99 28.89
CA ASP A 222 -9.60 -10.83 29.00
C ASP A 222 -8.63 -11.03 30.16
N ALA A 223 -7.46 -10.39 30.09
CA ALA A 223 -6.52 -10.33 31.20
C ALA A 223 -6.10 -8.89 31.46
N VAL A 224 -6.24 -8.44 32.71
CA VAL A 224 -5.91 -7.07 33.11
C VAL A 224 -4.99 -7.10 34.33
N GLY A 225 -4.01 -6.20 34.36
CA GLY A 225 -3.14 -6.02 35.51
C GLY A 225 -2.59 -4.61 35.60
N ARG A 226 -1.92 -4.34 36.71
CA ARG A 226 -1.32 -3.04 37.02
C ARG A 226 0.05 -3.26 37.64
N ALA A 227 0.98 -2.37 37.33
CA ALA A 227 2.29 -2.30 37.97
C ALA A 227 2.68 -0.84 38.18
N THR A 228 3.51 -0.57 39.17
CA THR A 228 4.16 0.74 39.31
C THR A 228 5.58 0.60 38.80
N VAL A 229 5.93 1.37 37.78
CA VAL A 229 7.25 1.36 37.15
C VAL A 229 8.05 2.54 37.70
N ARG A 230 9.16 2.26 38.37
CA ARG A 230 10.10 3.26 38.89
C ARG A 230 11.23 3.51 37.91
N ALA A 231 11.89 4.66 38.04
CA ALA A 231 13.12 4.94 37.29
C ALA A 231 14.13 3.79 37.42
N GLY A 232 14.57 3.24 36.28
CA GLY A 232 15.47 2.07 36.20
C GLY A 232 14.77 0.71 36.18
N ASP A 233 13.47 0.63 36.47
CA ASP A 233 12.72 -0.62 36.35
C ASP A 233 12.55 -1.01 34.88
N THR A 234 12.48 -2.32 34.63
CA THR A 234 12.19 -2.89 33.32
C THR A 234 11.16 -4.00 33.46
N LEU A 235 10.06 -3.90 32.71
CA LEU A 235 9.03 -4.95 32.62
C LEU A 235 8.97 -5.49 31.19
N ARG A 236 8.91 -6.82 31.06
CA ARG A 236 8.90 -7.54 29.79
C ARG A 236 7.55 -8.19 29.55
N LEU A 237 7.03 -8.02 28.34
CA LEU A 237 5.87 -8.75 27.87
C LEU A 237 6.16 -9.32 26.49
N THR A 238 5.96 -10.63 26.34
CA THR A 238 6.17 -11.36 25.08
C THR A 238 4.89 -12.12 24.73
N LEU A 239 4.33 -11.84 23.56
CA LEU A 239 3.14 -12.50 23.02
C LEU A 239 3.52 -13.31 21.79
N GLY A 240 3.49 -14.63 21.90
CA GLY A 240 3.72 -15.55 20.78
C GLY A 240 2.43 -16.03 20.16
N TYR A 241 2.47 -16.32 18.85
CA TYR A 241 1.40 -16.98 18.11
C TYR A 241 1.83 -18.35 17.59
N ALA A 242 0.89 -19.30 17.60
CA ALA A 242 0.98 -20.54 16.83
C ALA A 242 -0.39 -20.97 16.30
N PRO A 243 -0.45 -21.72 15.19
CA PRO A 243 -1.66 -22.46 14.83
C PRO A 243 -1.97 -23.49 15.93
N THR A 244 -3.26 -23.77 16.17
CA THR A 244 -3.68 -24.77 17.17
C THR A 244 -3.21 -26.19 16.80
N TYR A 245 -3.10 -26.47 15.50
CA TYR A 245 -2.75 -27.79 14.98
C TYR A 245 -1.53 -27.70 14.05
N GLY A 246 -0.67 -28.72 14.08
CA GLY A 246 0.40 -28.91 13.10
C GLY A 246 1.59 -27.95 13.22
N GLY A 247 1.75 -27.27 14.35
CA GLY A 247 2.91 -26.42 14.63
C GLY A 247 3.44 -26.61 16.06
N ASP A 248 4.60 -26.02 16.33
CA ASP A 248 5.17 -25.93 17.68
C ASP A 248 4.33 -25.01 18.57
N ASP A 249 4.49 -25.12 19.90
CA ASP A 249 3.90 -24.18 20.83
C ASP A 249 4.40 -22.74 20.54
N PRO A 250 3.60 -21.70 20.85
CA PRO A 250 4.00 -20.32 20.62
C PRO A 250 5.35 -19.98 21.29
N ALA A 251 6.27 -19.39 20.53
CA ALA A 251 7.57 -18.99 21.04
C ALA A 251 7.44 -17.84 22.06
N LEU A 252 8.17 -17.94 23.18
CA LEU A 252 8.19 -16.94 24.25
C LEU A 252 9.63 -16.49 24.60
N PRO A 253 10.41 -15.95 23.65
CA PRO A 253 11.74 -15.37 23.94
C PRO A 253 11.65 -14.13 24.85
N ASP A 254 12.77 -13.76 25.47
CA ASP A 254 12.84 -12.56 26.32
C ASP A 254 12.64 -11.29 25.48
N ALA A 255 11.75 -10.40 25.93
CA ALA A 255 11.33 -9.23 25.16
C ALA A 255 12.52 -8.30 24.80
N ASP A 256 13.48 -8.15 25.70
CA ASP A 256 14.72 -7.39 25.47
C ASP A 256 15.59 -8.01 24.38
N ARG A 257 15.66 -9.35 24.32
CA ARG A 257 16.37 -10.05 23.23
C ARG A 257 15.66 -9.86 21.89
N VAL A 258 14.33 -9.98 21.87
CA VAL A 258 13.54 -9.74 20.65
C VAL A 258 13.75 -8.32 20.13
N VAL A 259 13.67 -7.32 21.01
CA VAL A 259 13.90 -5.91 20.62
C VAL A 259 15.32 -5.73 20.10
N ALA A 260 16.33 -6.24 20.80
CA ALA A 260 17.73 -6.14 20.37
C ALA A 260 17.98 -6.80 19.00
N ASP A 261 17.44 -7.99 18.77
CA ASP A 261 17.59 -8.70 17.49
C ASP A 261 16.81 -8.01 16.36
N ALA A 262 15.62 -7.48 16.63
CA ALA A 262 14.85 -6.70 15.65
C ALA A 262 15.62 -5.44 15.24
N VAL A 263 16.20 -4.71 16.20
CA VAL A 263 17.05 -3.54 15.92
C VAL A 263 18.25 -3.93 15.06
N ALA A 264 18.97 -4.99 15.44
CA ALA A 264 20.14 -5.44 14.70
C ALA A 264 19.78 -5.92 13.28
N GLY A 265 18.67 -6.63 13.12
CA GLY A 265 18.17 -7.08 11.82
C GLY A 265 17.82 -5.91 10.90
N TRP A 266 16.97 -4.99 11.36
CA TRP A 266 16.58 -3.84 10.55
C TRP A 266 17.75 -2.94 10.16
N ARG A 267 18.65 -2.63 11.11
CA ARG A 267 19.86 -1.84 10.81
C ARG A 267 20.75 -2.53 9.80
N SER A 268 20.96 -3.84 9.95
CA SER A 268 21.76 -4.60 8.99
C SER A 268 21.16 -4.60 7.59
N TRP A 269 19.83 -4.55 7.47
CA TRP A 269 19.17 -4.36 6.18
C TRP A 269 19.34 -2.93 5.68
N ALA A 270 19.11 -1.91 6.51
CA ALA A 270 19.26 -0.50 6.12
C ALA A 270 20.70 -0.14 5.70
N ASP A 271 21.71 -0.79 6.29
CA ASP A 271 23.13 -0.59 5.97
C ASP A 271 23.51 -1.13 4.57
N LEU A 272 22.76 -2.10 4.04
CA LEU A 272 22.96 -2.60 2.67
C LEU A 272 22.41 -1.63 1.60
N HIS A 273 21.63 -0.63 2.00
CA HIS A 273 20.87 0.23 1.11
C HIS A 273 21.30 1.69 1.25
N ASP A 274 22.20 2.13 0.37
CA ASP A 274 22.73 3.50 0.35
C ASP A 274 22.12 4.34 -0.76
N TYR A 275 20.89 4.82 -0.55
CA TYR A 275 20.30 5.85 -1.39
C TYR A 275 21.01 7.20 -1.16
N ARG A 276 21.52 7.82 -2.22
CA ARG A 276 22.29 9.09 -2.19
C ARG A 276 21.58 10.28 -2.85
N GLY A 277 20.35 10.09 -3.32
CA GLY A 277 19.57 11.14 -3.98
C GLY A 277 18.92 12.13 -3.00
N HIS A 278 18.09 13.01 -3.55
CA HIS A 278 17.31 13.98 -2.78
C HIS A 278 16.35 13.30 -1.79
N TYR A 279 16.11 13.95 -0.65
CA TYR A 279 15.17 13.48 0.38
C TYR A 279 15.53 12.10 0.96
N ARG A 280 16.83 11.88 1.19
CA ARG A 280 17.41 10.61 1.64
C ARG A 280 16.69 10.01 2.84
N ASP A 281 16.41 10.80 3.86
CA ASP A 281 15.82 10.30 5.11
C ASP A 281 14.38 9.81 4.87
N GLN A 282 13.60 10.54 4.08
CA GLN A 282 12.24 10.16 3.70
C GLN A 282 12.22 8.90 2.83
N VAL A 283 13.18 8.77 1.91
CA VAL A 283 13.33 7.58 1.06
C VAL A 283 13.75 6.37 1.88
N ARG A 284 14.72 6.50 2.79
CA ARG A 284 15.17 5.40 3.67
C ARG A 284 14.02 4.86 4.52
N LEU A 285 13.25 5.73 5.16
CA LEU A 285 12.09 5.31 5.95
C LEU A 285 11.01 4.66 5.08
N SER A 286 10.66 5.28 3.94
CA SER A 286 9.65 4.72 3.04
C SER A 286 10.06 3.36 2.48
N ALA A 287 11.35 3.16 2.20
CA ALA A 287 11.89 1.88 1.76
C ALA A 287 11.76 0.81 2.85
N MET A 288 12.06 1.14 4.12
CA MET A 288 11.82 0.22 5.24
C MET A 288 10.33 -0.10 5.40
N VAL A 289 9.44 0.88 5.23
CA VAL A 289 7.98 0.67 5.32
C VAL A 289 7.50 -0.29 4.21
N VAL A 290 7.96 -0.08 2.97
CA VAL A 290 7.68 -1.01 1.85
C VAL A 290 8.25 -2.40 2.14
N GLN A 291 9.49 -2.50 2.62
CA GLN A 291 10.10 -3.78 3.01
C GLN A 291 9.33 -4.47 4.15
N GLY A 292 8.81 -3.69 5.09
CA GLY A 292 7.94 -4.18 6.15
C GLY A 292 6.58 -4.67 5.66
N MET A 293 6.13 -4.25 4.47
CA MET A 293 4.94 -4.78 3.78
C MET A 293 5.26 -5.87 2.75
N THR A 294 6.54 -6.22 2.58
CA THR A 294 6.94 -7.39 1.79
C THR A 294 6.74 -8.66 2.63
N TYR A 295 5.89 -9.56 2.16
CA TYR A 295 5.79 -10.92 2.65
C TYR A 295 7.03 -11.71 2.22
N GLN A 296 8.06 -11.65 3.06
CA GLN A 296 9.40 -12.19 2.81
C GLN A 296 9.46 -13.65 2.33
N PRO A 297 8.60 -14.58 2.81
CA PRO A 297 8.63 -15.95 2.31
C PRO A 297 8.40 -16.07 0.81
N SER A 298 7.65 -15.14 0.21
CA SER A 298 7.33 -15.17 -1.22
C SER A 298 7.96 -14.00 -2.00
N GLY A 299 8.20 -12.85 -1.35
CA GLY A 299 8.59 -11.59 -1.99
C GLY A 299 7.40 -10.72 -2.40
N ALA A 300 6.16 -11.11 -2.07
CA ALA A 300 4.96 -10.38 -2.46
C ALA A 300 4.76 -9.13 -1.59
N VAL A 301 4.50 -7.98 -2.20
CA VAL A 301 4.29 -6.70 -1.50
C VAL A 301 2.79 -6.42 -1.40
N VAL A 302 2.25 -6.34 -0.17
CA VAL A 302 0.83 -6.03 0.02
C VAL A 302 0.56 -4.55 -0.23
N ALA A 303 -0.64 -4.20 -0.72
CA ALA A 303 -1.00 -2.80 -0.96
C ALA A 303 -1.07 -1.99 0.34
N ALA A 304 -1.55 -2.59 1.43
CA ALA A 304 -1.52 -2.04 2.78
C ALA A 304 -1.50 -3.12 3.86
N ALA A 305 -1.14 -2.74 5.09
CA ALA A 305 -1.16 -3.65 6.23
C ALA A 305 -2.57 -3.95 6.78
N THR A 306 -3.58 -3.17 6.38
CA THR A 306 -4.93 -3.15 6.95
C THR A 306 -6.01 -3.39 5.91
N THR A 307 -7.22 -3.61 6.42
CA THR A 307 -8.46 -3.73 5.64
C THR A 307 -9.50 -2.75 6.17
N SER A 308 -10.48 -2.40 5.33
CA SER A 308 -11.74 -1.77 5.75
C SER A 308 -11.61 -0.41 6.42
N LEU A 309 -10.47 0.26 6.24
CA LEU A 309 -10.37 1.67 6.58
C LEU A 309 -10.99 2.51 5.46
N PRO A 310 -11.88 3.45 5.78
CA PRO A 310 -12.72 4.10 4.79
C PRO A 310 -11.99 5.19 3.99
N GLU A 311 -12.17 5.19 2.67
CA GLU A 311 -11.80 6.34 1.82
C GLU A 311 -12.62 7.61 2.16
N ARG A 312 -13.82 7.41 2.73
CA ARG A 312 -14.70 8.47 3.23
C ARG A 312 -15.39 7.99 4.49
N LEU A 313 -15.25 8.73 5.59
CA LEU A 313 -15.92 8.39 6.85
C LEU A 313 -17.44 8.21 6.64
N GLY A 314 -17.98 7.11 7.17
CA GLY A 314 -19.38 6.70 6.97
C GLY A 314 -19.72 6.20 5.56
N GLY A 315 -18.72 6.10 4.68
CA GLY A 315 -18.85 5.60 3.31
C GLY A 315 -18.75 4.07 3.20
N ASP A 316 -18.91 3.61 1.97
CA ASP A 316 -18.99 2.20 1.57
C ASP A 316 -17.72 1.68 0.86
N ARG A 317 -16.74 2.56 0.62
CA ARG A 317 -15.43 2.22 0.03
C ARG A 317 -14.43 1.87 1.13
N ASN A 318 -14.61 0.67 1.69
CA ASN A 318 -13.87 0.15 2.83
C ASN A 318 -13.27 -1.22 2.47
N TYR A 319 -12.43 -1.26 1.44
CA TYR A 319 -11.93 -2.50 0.85
C TYR A 319 -10.74 -3.11 1.63
N ASP A 320 -10.49 -4.40 1.42
CA ASP A 320 -9.33 -5.11 1.96
C ASP A 320 -8.13 -4.97 1.03
N TYR A 321 -7.04 -4.42 1.56
CA TYR A 321 -5.82 -4.07 0.81
C TYR A 321 -4.62 -4.95 1.19
N ARG A 322 -4.83 -6.04 1.92
CA ARG A 322 -3.76 -6.95 2.38
C ARG A 322 -3.32 -7.96 1.31
N TYR A 323 -3.70 -7.70 0.05
CA TYR A 323 -3.41 -8.49 -1.12
C TYR A 323 -2.36 -7.81 -2.00
N VAL A 324 -1.87 -8.54 -3.01
CA VAL A 324 -0.81 -8.07 -3.90
C VAL A 324 -1.40 -7.75 -5.26
N TRP A 325 -1.46 -6.46 -5.60
CA TRP A 325 -1.92 -5.98 -6.90
C TRP A 325 -0.82 -6.04 -7.93
N VAL A 326 -1.11 -6.65 -9.08
CA VAL A 326 -0.20 -6.66 -10.23
C VAL A 326 -0.09 -5.26 -10.84
N ARG A 327 -1.14 -4.44 -10.72
CA ARG A 327 -1.11 -3.04 -11.13
C ARG A 327 0.05 -2.27 -10.49
N ASP A 328 0.33 -2.53 -9.23
CA ASP A 328 1.30 -1.73 -8.48
C ASP A 328 2.75 -2.20 -8.76
N PHE A 329 2.91 -3.27 -9.54
CA PHE A 329 4.14 -4.04 -9.69
C PHE A 329 5.30 -3.23 -10.27
N SER A 330 5.12 -2.53 -11.40
CA SER A 330 6.23 -1.79 -12.02
C SER A 330 6.73 -0.66 -11.13
N LEU A 331 5.80 0.10 -10.53
CA LEU A 331 6.12 1.23 -9.65
C LEU A 331 6.78 0.75 -8.35
N THR A 332 6.30 -0.36 -7.79
CA THR A 332 6.92 -0.99 -6.62
C THR A 332 8.35 -1.42 -6.94
N LEU A 333 8.55 -2.08 -8.08
CA LEU A 333 9.85 -2.54 -8.51
C LEU A 333 10.80 -1.37 -8.80
N GLN A 334 10.32 -0.27 -9.40
CA GLN A 334 11.10 0.95 -9.57
C GLN A 334 11.54 1.54 -8.23
N ALA A 335 10.64 1.58 -7.24
CA ALA A 335 10.96 2.07 -5.91
C ALA A 335 12.00 1.18 -5.24
N LEU A 336 11.77 -0.14 -5.22
CA LEU A 336 12.73 -1.11 -4.71
C LEU A 336 14.06 -1.04 -5.48
N TRP A 337 14.08 -0.87 -6.80
CA TRP A 337 15.32 -0.73 -7.56
C TRP A 337 16.14 0.51 -7.16
N ARG A 338 15.45 1.59 -6.79
CA ARG A 338 16.06 2.88 -6.43
C ARG A 338 16.52 2.91 -4.99
N SER A 339 15.77 2.27 -4.09
CA SER A 339 15.97 2.38 -2.63
C SER A 339 16.40 1.08 -1.96
N ALA A 340 16.17 -0.05 -2.61
CA ALA A 340 16.54 -1.40 -2.19
C ALA A 340 17.52 -2.04 -3.23
N CYS A 341 18.15 -3.15 -2.89
CA CYS A 341 19.11 -3.81 -3.78
C CYS A 341 18.38 -4.71 -4.81
N PRO A 342 19.09 -5.28 -5.80
CA PRO A 342 18.51 -6.19 -6.79
C PRO A 342 17.83 -7.46 -6.21
N ASP A 343 18.20 -7.89 -5.00
CA ASP A 343 17.68 -9.14 -4.41
C ASP A 343 16.17 -9.08 -4.14
N GLU A 344 15.66 -7.99 -3.57
CA GLU A 344 14.23 -7.79 -3.36
C GLU A 344 13.45 -7.77 -4.69
N ALA A 345 14.02 -7.10 -5.70
CA ALA A 345 13.44 -7.01 -7.04
C ALA A 345 13.33 -8.40 -7.71
N ASP A 346 14.38 -9.22 -7.62
CA ASP A 346 14.43 -10.57 -8.19
C ASP A 346 13.40 -11.51 -7.53
N ARG A 347 13.21 -11.41 -6.21
CA ARG A 347 12.20 -12.20 -5.48
C ARG A 347 10.79 -11.81 -5.90
N GLN A 348 10.49 -10.51 -5.97
CA GLN A 348 9.19 -10.02 -6.39
C GLN A 348 8.85 -10.47 -7.81
N PHE A 349 9.82 -10.40 -8.72
CA PHE A 349 9.66 -10.86 -10.10
C PHE A 349 9.49 -12.39 -10.20
N SER A 350 10.26 -13.15 -9.42
CA SER A 350 10.11 -14.60 -9.33
C SER A 350 8.73 -15.00 -8.80
N TRP A 351 8.20 -14.25 -7.83
CA TRP A 351 6.87 -14.47 -7.28
C TRP A 351 5.78 -14.24 -8.32
N VAL A 352 5.78 -13.10 -9.01
CA VAL A 352 4.70 -12.79 -9.97
C VAL A 352 4.66 -13.83 -11.09
N ALA A 353 5.82 -14.27 -11.58
CA ALA A 353 5.90 -15.32 -12.59
C ALA A 353 5.27 -16.65 -12.11
N ARG A 354 5.50 -17.03 -10.85
CA ARG A 354 4.93 -18.25 -10.25
C ARG A 354 3.43 -18.12 -9.96
N ALA A 355 2.98 -16.98 -9.43
CA ALA A 355 1.58 -16.72 -9.11
C ALA A 355 0.70 -16.69 -10.37
N MET A 356 1.22 -16.10 -11.45
CA MET A 356 0.52 -16.06 -12.74
C MET A 356 0.44 -17.42 -13.41
N GLY A 357 1.52 -18.21 -13.33
CA GLY A 357 1.63 -19.47 -14.08
C GLY A 357 1.44 -19.25 -15.58
N ARG A 358 0.91 -20.28 -16.27
CA ARG A 358 0.64 -20.17 -17.71
C ARG A 358 -0.60 -19.32 -17.96
N ILE A 359 -0.44 -18.28 -18.77
CA ILE A 359 -1.55 -17.44 -19.25
C ILE A 359 -2.15 -18.09 -20.51
N ASP A 360 -3.46 -18.32 -20.47
CA ASP A 360 -4.25 -18.76 -21.62
C ASP A 360 -5.01 -17.56 -22.23
N ASP A 361 -6.02 -17.82 -23.07
CA ASP A 361 -6.87 -16.76 -23.64
C ASP A 361 -7.82 -16.12 -22.61
N GLY A 362 -7.78 -16.57 -21.36
CA GLY A 362 -8.56 -16.05 -20.24
C GLY A 362 -8.10 -14.68 -19.75
N ARG A 363 -8.75 -14.21 -18.68
CA ARG A 363 -8.35 -12.97 -18.00
C ARG A 363 -7.07 -13.20 -17.19
N VAL A 364 -6.16 -12.23 -17.23
CA VAL A 364 -5.05 -12.17 -16.27
C VAL A 364 -5.61 -11.72 -14.93
N PRO A 365 -5.37 -12.45 -13.82
CA PRO A 365 -5.77 -12.00 -12.50
C PRO A 365 -5.08 -10.68 -12.15
N ILE A 366 -5.84 -9.76 -11.57
CA ILE A 366 -5.34 -8.41 -11.25
C ILE A 366 -4.60 -8.35 -9.91
N MET A 367 -4.87 -9.31 -9.04
CA MET A 367 -4.31 -9.39 -7.70
C MET A 367 -4.29 -10.84 -7.21
N TYR A 368 -3.49 -11.08 -6.18
CA TYR A 368 -3.31 -12.39 -5.55
C TYR A 368 -3.21 -12.29 -4.03
N GLY A 369 -3.46 -13.41 -3.35
CA GLY A 369 -3.00 -13.63 -1.98
C GLY A 369 -1.47 -13.60 -1.91
N VAL A 370 -0.92 -13.46 -0.71
CA VAL A 370 0.54 -13.28 -0.53
C VAL A 370 1.37 -14.48 -0.98
N GLU A 371 0.76 -15.66 -1.15
CA GLU A 371 1.39 -16.89 -1.67
C GLU A 371 0.95 -17.22 -3.11
N GLY A 372 0.21 -16.31 -3.77
CA GLY A 372 -0.26 -16.48 -5.15
C GLY A 372 -1.67 -17.06 -5.27
N GLU A 373 -2.44 -17.11 -4.18
CA GLU A 373 -3.82 -17.55 -4.20
C GLU A 373 -4.70 -16.65 -5.08
N ARG A 374 -5.64 -17.25 -5.82
CA ARG A 374 -6.50 -16.52 -6.78
C ARG A 374 -7.89 -16.19 -6.24
N ASP A 375 -8.44 -17.04 -5.38
CA ASP A 375 -9.77 -16.81 -4.81
C ASP A 375 -9.65 -15.86 -3.62
N LEU A 376 -10.02 -14.62 -3.85
CA LEU A 376 -10.05 -13.55 -2.84
C LEU A 376 -11.48 -13.09 -2.61
N THR A 377 -12.43 -14.03 -2.64
CA THR A 377 -13.87 -13.74 -2.49
C THR A 377 -14.13 -12.79 -1.33
N GLU A 378 -14.84 -11.69 -1.64
CA GLU A 378 -15.19 -10.68 -0.67
C GLU A 378 -16.32 -11.16 0.25
N HIS A 379 -16.15 -10.90 1.55
CA HIS A 379 -17.12 -11.20 2.60
C HIS A 379 -17.32 -9.99 3.50
N THR A 380 -18.56 -9.77 3.94
CA THR A 380 -18.87 -8.73 4.92
C THR A 380 -18.77 -9.26 6.36
N LEU A 381 -18.18 -8.45 7.24
CA LEU A 381 -18.11 -8.69 8.68
C LEU A 381 -19.20 -7.89 9.42
N ASP A 382 -20.45 -8.32 9.31
CA ASP A 382 -21.62 -7.57 9.80
C ASP A 382 -21.65 -7.33 11.32
N HIS A 383 -20.90 -8.12 12.07
CA HIS A 383 -20.76 -8.01 13.52
C HIS A 383 -19.89 -6.83 13.96
N LEU A 384 -19.10 -6.24 13.06
CA LEU A 384 -18.27 -5.08 13.32
C LEU A 384 -18.98 -3.79 12.88
N ARG A 385 -18.84 -2.72 13.68
CA ARG A 385 -19.36 -1.39 13.31
C ARG A 385 -18.56 -0.71 12.20
N GLY A 386 -17.28 -1.07 12.05
CA GLY A 386 -16.33 -0.46 11.13
C GLY A 386 -15.72 0.84 11.67
N TYR A 387 -14.57 1.23 11.10
CA TYR A 387 -13.86 2.43 11.53
C TYR A 387 -14.79 3.65 11.41
N ALA A 388 -14.97 4.38 12.52
CA ALA A 388 -15.88 5.52 12.62
C ALA A 388 -17.31 5.24 12.06
N ASP A 389 -17.84 4.04 12.34
CA ASP A 389 -19.16 3.55 11.86
C ASP A 389 -19.27 3.40 10.32
N SER A 390 -18.13 3.32 9.62
CA SER A 390 -18.11 3.14 8.17
C SER A 390 -18.38 1.67 7.83
N ARG A 391 -19.47 1.43 7.08
CA ARG A 391 -19.93 0.09 6.67
C ARG A 391 -20.09 0.02 5.16
N PRO A 392 -19.91 -1.15 4.53
CA PRO A 392 -19.59 -2.46 5.14
C PRO A 392 -18.14 -2.56 5.62
N VAL A 393 -17.85 -3.53 6.49
CA VAL A 393 -16.49 -4.00 6.78
C VAL A 393 -16.25 -5.22 5.89
N LEU A 394 -15.26 -5.16 5.01
CA LEU A 394 -15.00 -6.13 3.97
C LEU A 394 -13.67 -6.88 4.23
N VAL A 395 -13.67 -8.19 4.02
CA VAL A 395 -12.45 -9.00 3.93
C VAL A 395 -12.49 -9.79 2.64
N GLY A 396 -11.35 -9.99 1.99
CA GLY A 396 -11.36 -10.32 0.55
C GLY A 396 -11.56 -9.07 -0.30
N ASN A 397 -11.42 -9.21 -1.62
CA ASN A 397 -11.55 -8.09 -2.52
C ASN A 397 -12.07 -8.55 -3.88
N ASP A 398 -13.33 -8.20 -4.18
CA ASP A 398 -14.04 -8.71 -5.34
C ASP A 398 -13.53 -8.19 -6.69
N ALA A 399 -12.59 -7.24 -6.68
CA ALA A 399 -11.91 -6.84 -7.90
C ALA A 399 -11.09 -7.98 -8.52
N TRP A 400 -10.75 -9.06 -7.78
CA TRP A 400 -10.11 -10.26 -8.36
C TRP A 400 -10.90 -10.91 -9.52
N LYS A 401 -12.20 -10.61 -9.62
CA LYS A 401 -13.09 -11.08 -10.70
C LYS A 401 -13.03 -10.17 -11.94
N GLN A 402 -12.55 -8.94 -11.80
CA GLN A 402 -12.54 -7.92 -12.85
C GLN A 402 -11.48 -8.21 -13.92
N ARG A 403 -11.67 -7.58 -15.08
CA ARG A 403 -10.64 -7.42 -16.10
C ARG A 403 -10.01 -6.05 -15.90
N GLN A 404 -8.68 -6.00 -15.84
CA GLN A 404 -7.92 -4.78 -16.05
C GLN A 404 -6.80 -5.10 -17.04
N ASN A 405 -6.70 -4.32 -18.12
CA ASN A 405 -5.68 -4.56 -19.14
C ASN A 405 -4.36 -3.82 -18.83
N ASP A 406 -4.33 -3.01 -17.78
CA ASP A 406 -3.14 -2.28 -17.32
C ASP A 406 -2.04 -3.23 -16.82
N VAL A 407 -2.41 -4.31 -16.14
CA VAL A 407 -1.49 -5.33 -15.60
C VAL A 407 -0.53 -5.90 -16.64
N LEU A 408 -0.92 -5.91 -17.93
CA LEU A 408 -0.08 -6.37 -19.03
C LEU A 408 1.16 -5.46 -19.21
N GLY A 409 0.93 -4.14 -19.13
CA GLY A 409 1.98 -3.13 -19.23
C GLY A 409 2.89 -3.14 -18.01
N GLU A 410 2.32 -3.30 -16.82
CA GLU A 410 3.05 -3.27 -15.55
C GLU A 410 4.14 -4.34 -15.49
N ILE A 411 3.84 -5.58 -15.90
CA ILE A 411 4.82 -6.67 -15.87
C ILE A 411 5.90 -6.48 -16.94
N LEU A 412 5.52 -6.05 -18.14
CA LEU A 412 6.47 -5.83 -19.24
C LEU A 412 7.39 -4.63 -18.97
N ASP A 413 6.88 -3.58 -18.32
CA ASP A 413 7.67 -2.42 -17.91
C ASP A 413 8.64 -2.78 -16.79
N ALA A 414 8.18 -3.55 -15.80
CA ALA A 414 9.03 -4.12 -14.76
C ALA A 414 10.15 -5.01 -15.33
N ALA A 415 9.82 -5.92 -16.25
CA ALA A 415 10.81 -6.74 -16.94
C ALA A 415 11.80 -5.89 -17.73
N TRP A 416 11.33 -4.82 -18.38
CA TRP A 416 12.18 -3.90 -19.11
C TRP A 416 13.15 -3.15 -18.18
N LEU A 417 12.70 -2.73 -16.99
CA LEU A 417 13.57 -2.16 -15.96
C LEU A 417 14.71 -3.12 -15.59
N MET A 418 14.40 -4.39 -15.38
CA MET A 418 15.34 -5.45 -14.98
C MET A 418 16.03 -6.16 -16.16
N ARG A 419 15.89 -5.68 -17.39
CA ARG A 419 16.31 -6.38 -18.63
C ARG A 419 17.76 -6.88 -18.68
N HIS A 420 18.67 -6.27 -17.90
CA HIS A 420 20.07 -6.67 -17.81
C HIS A 420 20.29 -7.80 -16.80
N TYR A 421 19.46 -7.86 -15.76
CA TYR A 421 19.47 -8.91 -14.73
C TYR A 421 18.73 -10.16 -15.20
N LEU A 422 17.66 -9.95 -15.97
CA LEU A 422 16.94 -11.02 -16.66
C LEU A 422 17.70 -11.58 -17.88
N ASP A 423 18.99 -11.27 -18.07
CA ASP A 423 19.78 -11.79 -19.20
C ASP A 423 20.82 -12.83 -18.73
N PRO A 424 20.79 -14.07 -19.25
CA PRO A 424 19.81 -14.63 -20.18
C PRO A 424 18.46 -14.90 -19.50
N MET A 425 17.37 -14.69 -20.26
CA MET A 425 16.02 -14.84 -19.74
C MET A 425 15.64 -16.32 -19.64
N SER A 426 15.09 -16.74 -18.49
CA SER A 426 14.63 -18.14 -18.35
C SER A 426 13.48 -18.43 -19.33
N PRO A 427 13.30 -19.68 -19.78
CA PRO A 427 12.24 -20.03 -20.72
C PRO A 427 10.83 -19.65 -20.24
N ASP A 428 10.56 -19.80 -18.94
CA ASP A 428 9.26 -19.50 -18.35
C ASP A 428 8.98 -18.00 -18.34
N VAL A 429 9.97 -17.18 -17.96
CA VAL A 429 9.85 -15.71 -18.00
C VAL A 429 9.66 -15.24 -19.43
N ARG A 430 10.45 -15.76 -20.37
CA ARG A 430 10.30 -15.42 -21.79
C ARG A 430 8.91 -15.79 -22.30
N HIS A 431 8.40 -16.98 -21.97
CA HIS A 431 7.07 -17.41 -22.38
C HIS A 431 5.97 -16.52 -21.81
N LEU A 432 6.06 -16.16 -20.52
CA LEU A 432 5.14 -15.26 -19.84
C LEU A 432 5.09 -13.89 -20.53
N LEU A 433 6.25 -13.27 -20.75
CA LEU A 433 6.33 -11.94 -21.38
C LEU A 433 5.80 -11.95 -22.82
N CYS A 434 6.06 -13.02 -23.59
CA CYS A 434 5.46 -13.18 -24.92
C CYS A 434 3.94 -13.30 -24.86
N ALA A 435 3.42 -14.12 -23.93
CA ALA A 435 1.98 -14.33 -23.77
C ALA A 435 1.26 -13.02 -23.40
N LEU A 436 1.86 -12.21 -22.52
CA LEU A 436 1.35 -10.90 -22.13
C LEU A 436 1.35 -9.90 -23.30
N ALA A 437 2.42 -9.85 -24.09
CA ALA A 437 2.48 -9.01 -25.29
C ALA A 437 1.40 -9.42 -26.31
N ASP A 438 1.23 -10.72 -26.52
CA ASP A 438 0.18 -11.27 -27.39
C ASP A 438 -1.22 -10.95 -26.88
N GLN A 439 -1.42 -10.98 -25.57
CA GLN A 439 -2.67 -10.60 -24.96
C GLN A 439 -2.93 -9.10 -25.10
N ALA A 440 -1.91 -8.24 -24.99
CA ALA A 440 -2.05 -6.81 -25.21
C ALA A 440 -2.54 -6.51 -26.64
N VAL A 441 -2.05 -7.23 -27.66
CA VAL A 441 -2.56 -7.12 -29.05
C VAL A 441 -4.07 -7.41 -29.14
N ARG A 442 -4.57 -8.39 -28.37
CA ARG A 442 -5.99 -8.80 -28.44
C ARG A 442 -6.88 -7.94 -27.56
N ALA A 443 -6.47 -7.71 -26.33
CA ALA A 443 -7.30 -7.17 -25.26
C ALA A 443 -7.43 -5.65 -25.31
N TRP A 444 -6.53 -4.92 -25.98
CA TRP A 444 -6.60 -3.45 -26.00
C TRP A 444 -7.91 -2.94 -26.64
N HIS A 445 -8.52 -3.71 -27.54
CA HIS A 445 -9.81 -3.40 -28.16
C HIS A 445 -11.03 -3.59 -27.23
N LEU A 446 -10.86 -4.20 -26.05
CA LEU A 446 -11.94 -4.47 -25.12
C LEU A 446 -12.03 -3.38 -24.04
N PRO A 447 -13.22 -3.02 -23.54
CA PRO A 447 -13.32 -2.22 -22.33
C PRO A 447 -12.83 -3.03 -21.11
N ASP A 448 -12.52 -2.34 -20.02
CA ASP A 448 -12.11 -2.95 -18.75
C ASP A 448 -12.57 -2.11 -17.55
N SER A 449 -12.19 -2.53 -16.34
CA SER A 449 -12.59 -1.86 -15.09
C SER A 449 -11.71 -0.65 -14.72
N GLY A 450 -10.65 -0.37 -15.49
CA GLY A 450 -9.71 0.72 -15.21
C GLY A 450 -8.90 0.51 -13.93
N MET A 451 -7.86 1.32 -13.73
CA MET A 451 -6.92 1.14 -12.62
C MET A 451 -7.53 1.41 -11.22
N TRP A 452 -8.68 2.10 -11.18
CA TRP A 452 -9.38 2.46 -9.94
C TRP A 452 -10.49 1.49 -9.55
N GLU A 453 -10.71 0.42 -10.33
CA GLU A 453 -11.57 -0.73 -9.98
C GLU A 453 -13.00 -0.35 -9.59
N THR A 454 -13.48 0.78 -10.10
CA THR A 454 -14.84 1.26 -9.83
C THR A 454 -15.83 0.17 -10.23
N ARG A 455 -16.81 -0.10 -9.38
CA ARG A 455 -17.85 -1.11 -9.63
C ARG A 455 -18.86 -0.70 -10.74
N ASP A 456 -18.53 0.32 -11.52
CA ASP A 456 -19.29 0.83 -12.67
C ASP A 456 -19.10 -0.06 -13.91
N ALA A 457 -19.80 0.29 -15.00
CA ALA A 457 -19.63 -0.39 -16.29
C ALA A 457 -18.20 -0.24 -16.84
N GLU A 458 -17.69 -1.30 -17.47
CA GLU A 458 -16.39 -1.30 -18.13
C GLU A 458 -16.29 -0.23 -19.23
N ARG A 459 -15.13 0.41 -19.36
CA ARG A 459 -14.87 1.47 -20.36
C ARG A 459 -13.52 1.28 -21.03
N HIS A 460 -13.29 2.02 -22.11
CA HIS A 460 -11.95 2.19 -22.66
C HIS A 460 -11.16 3.21 -21.85
N TYR A 461 -10.76 2.85 -20.64
CA TYR A 461 -9.96 3.71 -19.77
C TYR A 461 -8.62 4.04 -20.43
N LEU A 462 -8.25 5.32 -20.40
CA LEU A 462 -7.07 5.82 -21.12
C LEU A 462 -5.79 5.20 -20.56
N SER A 463 -5.66 5.17 -19.24
CA SER A 463 -4.52 4.54 -18.54
C SER A 463 -4.36 3.07 -18.90
N SER A 464 -5.45 2.30 -18.97
CA SER A 464 -5.41 0.91 -19.44
C SER A 464 -4.87 0.77 -20.86
N LYS A 465 -5.26 1.67 -21.78
CA LYS A 465 -4.77 1.65 -23.18
C LYS A 465 -3.31 2.07 -23.27
N VAL A 466 -2.91 3.07 -22.49
CA VAL A 466 -1.50 3.45 -22.34
C VAL A 466 -0.68 2.26 -21.85
N GLN A 467 -1.17 1.48 -20.89
CA GLN A 467 -0.43 0.30 -20.42
C GLN A 467 -0.42 -0.88 -21.40
N CYS A 468 -1.48 -1.08 -22.20
CA CYS A 468 -1.39 -1.98 -23.36
C CYS A 468 -0.32 -1.51 -24.36
N TRP A 469 -0.22 -0.20 -24.61
CA TRP A 469 0.86 0.36 -25.42
C TRP A 469 2.22 0.11 -24.78
N THR A 470 2.37 0.30 -23.47
CA THR A 470 3.62 0.05 -22.73
C THR A 470 4.07 -1.39 -22.91
N ALA A 471 3.16 -2.36 -22.73
CA ALA A 471 3.45 -3.78 -22.92
C ALA A 471 4.05 -4.05 -24.31
N LEU A 472 3.39 -3.53 -25.34
CA LEU A 472 3.79 -3.73 -26.74
C LEU A 472 5.10 -2.98 -27.06
N ASP A 473 5.28 -1.77 -26.55
CA ASP A 473 6.52 -1.01 -26.71
C ASP A 473 7.71 -1.74 -26.10
N ARG A 474 7.58 -2.26 -24.87
CA ARG A 474 8.66 -3.03 -24.22
C ARG A 474 8.92 -4.33 -24.97
N ALA A 475 7.89 -5.05 -25.42
CA ALA A 475 8.05 -6.27 -26.20
C ALA A 475 8.83 -6.03 -27.50
N VAL A 476 8.52 -4.94 -28.21
CA VAL A 476 9.26 -4.53 -29.42
C VAL A 476 10.72 -4.19 -29.10
N ARG A 477 10.98 -3.49 -27.99
CA ARG A 477 12.35 -3.13 -27.57
C ARG A 477 13.18 -4.33 -27.15
N PHE A 478 12.59 -5.35 -26.53
CA PHE A 478 13.26 -6.63 -26.28
C PHE A 478 13.67 -7.33 -27.59
N GLY A 479 12.85 -7.18 -28.64
CA GLY A 479 13.17 -7.66 -29.97
C GLY A 479 13.43 -9.18 -29.99
N PRO A 480 14.52 -9.65 -30.64
CA PRO A 480 14.81 -11.08 -30.75
C PRO A 480 15.03 -11.82 -29.43
N ARG A 481 15.28 -11.09 -28.32
CA ARG A 481 15.38 -11.70 -26.98
C ARG A 481 14.03 -12.25 -26.52
N LEU A 482 12.93 -11.68 -27.01
CA LEU A 482 11.57 -12.05 -26.63
C LEU A 482 10.86 -12.81 -27.75
N GLY A 483 10.57 -12.17 -28.89
CA GLY A 483 9.76 -12.73 -29.97
C GLY A 483 10.55 -13.05 -31.25
N ASP A 484 9.93 -13.80 -32.16
CA ASP A 484 10.47 -13.97 -33.50
C ASP A 484 10.19 -12.72 -34.39
N PRO A 485 10.76 -12.62 -35.61
CA PRO A 485 10.53 -11.46 -36.47
C PRO A 485 9.05 -11.20 -36.84
N ALA A 486 8.19 -12.22 -36.86
CA ALA A 486 6.77 -12.05 -37.13
C ALA A 486 6.02 -11.50 -35.90
N ASP A 487 6.35 -11.99 -34.70
CA ASP A 487 5.84 -11.48 -33.43
C ASP A 487 6.18 -10.00 -33.27
N ILE A 488 7.44 -9.63 -33.47
CA ILE A 488 7.91 -8.25 -33.32
C ILE A 488 7.16 -7.31 -34.26
N ARG A 489 6.94 -7.71 -35.53
CA ARG A 489 6.15 -6.90 -36.49
C ARG A 489 4.69 -6.76 -36.06
N ARG A 490 4.08 -7.83 -35.55
CA ARG A 490 2.70 -7.83 -35.05
C ARG A 490 2.56 -6.91 -33.84
N TRP A 491 3.46 -7.00 -32.86
CA TRP A 491 3.47 -6.13 -31.68
C TRP A 491 3.70 -4.67 -32.05
N ALA A 492 4.63 -4.38 -32.95
CA ALA A 492 4.90 -3.01 -33.41
C ALA A 492 3.69 -2.38 -34.09
N ARG A 493 3.00 -3.13 -34.95
CA ARG A 493 1.76 -2.66 -35.58
C ARG A 493 0.68 -2.35 -34.54
N ALA A 494 0.43 -3.27 -33.61
CA ALA A 494 -0.56 -3.06 -32.56
C ALA A 494 -0.20 -1.88 -31.64
N ARG A 495 1.09 -1.72 -31.30
CA ARG A 495 1.60 -0.57 -30.53
C ARG A 495 1.24 0.73 -31.22
N ASP A 496 1.48 0.83 -32.52
CA ASP A 496 1.23 2.05 -33.29
C ASP A 496 -0.28 2.33 -33.42
N GLU A 497 -1.10 1.29 -33.57
CA GLU A 497 -2.56 1.39 -33.57
C GLU A 497 -3.11 1.89 -32.22
N VAL A 498 -2.64 1.32 -31.09
CA VAL A 498 -3.03 1.79 -29.74
C VAL A 498 -2.59 3.24 -29.54
N ARG A 499 -1.38 3.59 -29.97
CA ARG A 499 -0.84 4.96 -29.83
C ARG A 499 -1.72 5.96 -30.58
N ALA A 500 -2.08 5.66 -31.82
CA ALA A 500 -2.96 6.52 -32.61
C ALA A 500 -4.32 6.70 -31.91
N ALA A 501 -4.94 5.60 -31.45
CA ALA A 501 -6.23 5.64 -30.77
C ALA A 501 -6.20 6.47 -29.48
N VAL A 502 -5.15 6.34 -28.65
CA VAL A 502 -5.00 7.13 -27.42
C VAL A 502 -4.84 8.62 -27.72
N LEU A 503 -4.04 8.98 -28.73
CA LEU A 503 -3.80 10.39 -29.08
C LEU A 503 -5.02 11.07 -29.69
N GLU A 504 -5.86 10.33 -30.40
CA GLU A 504 -7.08 10.82 -31.02
C GLU A 504 -8.24 10.85 -30.03
N ARG A 505 -8.59 9.69 -29.45
CA ARG A 505 -9.81 9.51 -28.65
C ARG A 505 -9.63 9.83 -27.18
N GLY A 506 -8.40 9.88 -26.69
CA GLY A 506 -8.09 10.24 -25.31
C GLY A 506 -8.06 11.75 -25.07
N TRP A 507 -7.91 12.55 -26.14
CA TRP A 507 -7.80 14.00 -26.07
C TRP A 507 -9.18 14.65 -26.13
N ASN A 508 -9.43 15.60 -25.23
CA ASN A 508 -10.66 16.38 -25.22
C ASN A 508 -10.38 17.84 -25.59
N ASP A 509 -10.77 18.26 -26.81
CA ASP A 509 -10.52 19.62 -27.31
C ASP A 509 -11.19 20.72 -26.47
N ARG A 510 -12.34 20.43 -25.85
CA ARG A 510 -13.06 21.39 -25.01
C ARG A 510 -12.30 21.67 -23.70
N LEU A 511 -11.72 20.64 -23.11
CA LEU A 511 -10.94 20.75 -21.88
C LEU A 511 -9.48 21.15 -22.16
N GLY A 512 -8.99 20.87 -23.37
CA GLY A 512 -7.57 20.99 -23.70
C GLY A 512 -6.71 20.02 -22.90
N ALA A 513 -7.19 18.79 -22.66
CA ALA A 513 -6.50 17.81 -21.84
C ALA A 513 -6.84 16.37 -22.24
N TYR A 514 -5.95 15.42 -21.90
CA TYR A 514 -6.29 14.01 -21.86
C TYR A 514 -7.23 13.70 -20.68
N THR A 515 -8.21 12.82 -20.89
CA THR A 515 -9.25 12.46 -19.90
C THR A 515 -9.18 10.99 -19.49
N GLY A 516 -9.90 10.59 -18.44
CA GLY A 516 -9.78 9.24 -17.85
C GLY A 516 -10.19 8.07 -18.74
N ALA A 517 -10.98 8.30 -19.79
CA ALA A 517 -11.38 7.28 -20.75
C ALA A 517 -11.53 7.89 -22.15
N PHE A 518 -11.56 7.05 -23.18
CA PHE A 518 -11.83 7.48 -24.54
C PHE A 518 -13.17 8.20 -24.63
N ASP A 519 -13.17 9.31 -25.38
CA ASP A 519 -14.35 10.13 -25.68
C ASP A 519 -15.04 10.71 -24.42
N SER A 520 -14.32 10.74 -23.30
CA SER A 520 -14.79 11.24 -22.01
C SER A 520 -14.56 12.74 -21.88
N ASP A 521 -15.33 13.38 -21.01
CA ASP A 521 -15.13 14.76 -20.57
C ASP A 521 -14.83 14.88 -19.08
N ARG A 522 -14.42 13.77 -18.46
CA ARG A 522 -14.06 13.71 -17.04
C ARG A 522 -12.55 13.62 -16.85
N LEU A 523 -12.02 14.54 -16.03
CA LEU A 523 -10.63 14.52 -15.60
C LEU A 523 -10.36 13.29 -14.72
N ASP A 524 -9.17 12.74 -14.87
CA ASP A 524 -8.67 11.64 -14.07
C ASP A 524 -7.15 11.77 -13.92
N ALA A 525 -6.62 11.60 -12.73
CA ALA A 525 -5.20 11.75 -12.43
C ALA A 525 -4.34 10.62 -13.04
N SER A 526 -4.92 9.48 -13.42
CA SER A 526 -4.21 8.38 -14.07
C SER A 526 -3.59 8.75 -15.42
N VAL A 527 -4.04 9.83 -16.06
CA VAL A 527 -3.40 10.34 -17.29
C VAL A 527 -1.97 10.84 -17.05
N LEU A 528 -1.61 11.15 -15.80
CA LEU A 528 -0.25 11.51 -15.41
C LEU A 528 0.74 10.33 -15.55
N LEU A 529 0.26 9.09 -15.69
CA LEU A 529 1.13 7.94 -15.99
C LEU A 529 1.73 8.00 -17.40
N MET A 530 1.11 8.71 -18.34
CA MET A 530 1.57 8.81 -19.73
C MET A 530 3.05 9.22 -19.86
N PRO A 531 3.52 10.32 -19.24
CA PRO A 531 4.94 10.65 -19.26
C PRO A 531 5.80 9.71 -18.43
N LEU A 532 5.29 9.14 -17.34
CA LEU A 532 6.06 8.27 -16.45
C LEU A 532 6.44 6.95 -17.10
N VAL A 533 5.58 6.40 -17.97
CA VAL A 533 5.87 5.19 -18.78
C VAL A 533 6.48 5.51 -20.15
N GLY A 534 6.68 6.80 -20.46
CA GLY A 534 7.29 7.27 -21.71
C GLY A 534 6.37 7.23 -22.93
N PHE A 535 5.05 7.29 -22.74
CA PHE A 535 4.06 7.35 -23.83
C PHE A 535 4.11 8.70 -24.59
N LEU A 536 4.20 9.80 -23.83
CA LEU A 536 4.44 11.16 -24.34
C LEU A 536 5.44 11.90 -23.43
N PRO A 537 6.33 12.72 -23.97
CA PRO A 537 7.16 13.60 -23.15
C PRO A 537 6.32 14.54 -22.28
N ALA A 538 6.76 14.82 -21.05
CA ALA A 538 6.03 15.71 -20.14
C ALA A 538 6.03 17.17 -20.60
N ASP A 539 6.98 17.57 -21.46
CA ASP A 539 7.08 18.88 -22.09
C ASP A 539 6.30 19.00 -23.41
N ASP A 540 5.66 17.92 -23.89
CA ASP A 540 4.75 17.97 -25.03
C ASP A 540 3.61 19.00 -24.75
N PRO A 541 3.25 19.87 -25.71
CA PRO A 541 2.24 20.90 -25.47
C PRO A 541 0.89 20.38 -24.95
N ARG A 542 0.44 19.21 -25.43
CA ARG A 542 -0.79 18.57 -24.95
C ARG A 542 -0.61 18.01 -23.55
N MET A 543 0.55 17.46 -23.24
CA MET A 543 0.84 16.93 -21.90
C MET A 543 1.00 18.04 -20.87
N ARG A 544 1.68 19.14 -21.20
CA ARG A 544 1.76 20.36 -20.35
C ARG A 544 0.38 20.90 -20.03
N SER A 545 -0.47 21.06 -21.06
CA SER A 545 -1.86 21.48 -20.87
C SER A 545 -2.64 20.50 -19.99
N THR A 546 -2.44 19.20 -20.15
CA THR A 546 -3.07 18.16 -19.33
C THR A 546 -2.63 18.25 -17.87
N ILE A 547 -1.33 18.37 -17.59
CA ILE A 547 -0.77 18.54 -16.23
C ILE A 547 -1.43 19.75 -15.55
N ASP A 548 -1.44 20.88 -16.24
CA ASP A 548 -2.01 22.13 -15.78
C ASP A 548 -3.53 22.04 -15.50
N VAL A 549 -4.29 21.39 -16.38
CA VAL A 549 -5.74 21.20 -16.22
C VAL A 549 -6.04 20.23 -15.07
N VAL A 550 -5.31 19.13 -14.97
CA VAL A 550 -5.44 18.14 -13.88
C VAL A 550 -5.11 18.77 -12.53
N GLU A 551 -3.99 19.50 -12.43
CA GLU A 551 -3.61 20.20 -11.20
C GLU A 551 -4.69 21.21 -10.79
N ARG A 552 -5.15 22.07 -11.70
CA ARG A 552 -6.20 23.05 -11.38
C ARG A 552 -7.54 22.41 -10.99
N GLY A 553 -7.90 21.28 -11.62
CA GLY A 553 -9.21 20.66 -11.44
C GLY A 553 -9.29 19.69 -10.25
N LEU A 554 -8.19 19.00 -9.95
CA LEU A 554 -8.18 17.91 -8.97
C LEU A 554 -7.34 18.20 -7.72
N SER A 555 -6.46 19.20 -7.74
CA SER A 555 -5.60 19.55 -6.61
C SER A 555 -6.26 20.51 -5.63
N ARG A 556 -5.94 20.34 -4.34
CA ARG A 556 -6.10 21.35 -3.30
C ARG A 556 -4.93 21.24 -2.34
N ASP A 557 -4.21 22.35 -2.14
CA ASP A 557 -3.00 22.43 -1.31
C ASP A 557 -1.97 21.32 -1.62
N GLY A 558 -1.79 21.02 -2.92
CA GLY A 558 -0.86 20.03 -3.44
C GLY A 558 -1.38 18.59 -3.42
N VAL A 559 -2.52 18.32 -2.80
CA VAL A 559 -3.09 16.98 -2.67
C VAL A 559 -4.09 16.75 -3.81
N LEU A 560 -3.86 15.76 -4.67
CA LEU A 560 -4.68 15.44 -5.86
C LEU A 560 -5.74 14.38 -5.60
N ARG A 561 -6.97 14.61 -6.05
CA ARG A 561 -8.00 13.57 -6.20
C ARG A 561 -7.76 12.68 -7.41
N ARG A 562 -8.29 11.45 -7.41
CA ARG A 562 -8.23 10.57 -8.59
C ARG A 562 -9.07 11.14 -9.74
N TRP A 563 -10.26 11.65 -9.46
CA TRP A 563 -11.15 12.31 -10.42
C TRP A 563 -12.04 13.35 -9.70
N ASP A 564 -12.83 14.09 -10.46
CA ASP A 564 -13.74 15.08 -9.87
C ASP A 564 -14.89 14.42 -9.09
N GLY A 565 -15.03 14.77 -7.82
CA GLY A 565 -16.00 14.17 -6.90
C GLY A 565 -15.46 13.01 -6.03
N ASP A 566 -14.18 12.64 -6.18
CA ASP A 566 -13.51 11.79 -5.18
C ASP A 566 -13.48 12.50 -3.81
N PRO A 567 -13.60 11.80 -2.66
CA PRO A 567 -13.89 12.43 -1.38
C PRO A 567 -12.64 13.03 -0.76
N ALA A 568 -11.46 12.51 -1.12
CA ALA A 568 -10.17 12.88 -0.58
C ALA A 568 -9.11 12.73 -1.67
N GLY A 569 -7.95 13.34 -1.47
CA GLY A 569 -6.86 13.21 -2.42
C GLY A 569 -6.08 11.93 -2.19
N PHE A 570 -5.75 11.25 -3.28
CA PHE A 570 -4.99 10.01 -3.27
C PHE A 570 -3.50 10.35 -3.33
N VAL A 571 -2.75 9.92 -2.32
CA VAL A 571 -1.38 10.43 -2.08
C VAL A 571 -0.48 10.19 -3.30
N ILE A 572 -0.53 9.00 -3.90
CA ILE A 572 0.33 8.67 -5.05
C ILE A 572 0.09 9.60 -6.27
N CYS A 573 -1.16 10.01 -6.52
CA CYS A 573 -1.47 10.89 -7.65
C CYS A 573 -0.76 12.23 -7.53
N SER A 574 -0.58 12.70 -6.28
CA SER A 574 0.13 13.93 -5.98
C SER A 574 1.63 13.79 -6.25
N PHE A 575 2.22 12.63 -5.94
CA PHE A 575 3.60 12.31 -6.30
C PHE A 575 3.80 12.09 -7.81
N TRP A 576 2.80 11.60 -8.53
CA TRP A 576 2.82 11.57 -10.00
C TRP A 576 2.83 12.97 -10.59
N LEU A 577 2.04 13.89 -10.03
CA LEU A 577 2.08 15.29 -10.45
C LEU A 577 3.47 15.90 -10.23
N ALA A 578 4.07 15.71 -9.04
CA ALA A 578 5.43 16.19 -8.76
C ALA A 578 6.44 15.61 -9.77
N SER A 579 6.32 14.32 -10.08
CA SER A 579 7.15 13.63 -11.07
C SER A 579 6.98 14.20 -12.48
N CYS A 580 5.75 14.46 -12.90
CA CYS A 580 5.44 15.06 -14.21
C CYS A 580 5.99 16.49 -14.32
N LEU A 581 5.85 17.30 -13.26
CA LEU A 581 6.43 18.65 -13.21
C LEU A 581 7.95 18.61 -13.33
N ALA A 582 8.61 17.66 -12.66
CA ALA A 582 10.06 17.49 -12.77
C ALA A 582 10.48 17.15 -14.21
N LEU A 583 9.77 16.20 -14.86
CA LEU A 583 10.01 15.82 -16.25
C LEU A 583 9.70 16.94 -17.24
N ALA A 584 8.73 17.80 -16.95
CA ALA A 584 8.37 18.97 -17.77
C ALA A 584 9.37 20.13 -17.62
N GLY A 585 10.44 19.96 -16.84
CA GLY A 585 11.47 20.96 -16.58
C GLY A 585 11.13 21.93 -15.43
N GLU A 586 10.03 21.73 -14.72
CA GLU A 586 9.51 22.63 -13.68
C GLU A 586 9.99 22.22 -12.27
N GLN A 587 11.30 22.05 -12.14
CA GLN A 587 11.94 21.45 -10.97
C GLN A 587 11.60 22.15 -9.65
N GLU A 588 11.59 23.48 -9.60
CA GLU A 588 11.29 24.18 -8.36
C GLU A 588 9.83 23.96 -7.91
N ARG A 589 8.89 23.89 -8.87
CA ARG A 589 7.48 23.56 -8.55
C ARG A 589 7.37 22.12 -8.09
N ALA A 590 8.06 21.21 -8.76
CA ALA A 590 8.11 19.80 -8.41
C ALA A 590 8.68 19.58 -6.99
N ALA A 591 9.79 20.25 -6.65
CA ALA A 591 10.40 20.17 -5.33
C ALA A 591 9.49 20.75 -4.24
N ARG A 592 8.89 21.92 -4.46
CA ARG A 592 7.92 22.50 -3.51
C ARG A 592 6.72 21.58 -3.27
N LEU A 593 6.15 21.01 -4.34
CA LEU A 593 5.05 20.06 -4.23
C LEU A 593 5.48 18.80 -3.47
N PHE A 594 6.66 18.27 -3.78
CA PHE A 594 7.22 17.13 -3.08
C PHE A 594 7.37 17.41 -1.57
N GLU A 595 7.99 18.53 -1.18
CA GLU A 595 8.20 18.91 0.22
C GLU A 595 6.88 19.11 0.97
N GLN A 596 5.88 19.71 0.30
CA GLN A 596 4.53 19.85 0.85
C GLN A 596 3.90 18.49 1.15
N LEU A 597 4.02 17.53 0.21
CA LEU A 597 3.51 16.18 0.39
C LEU A 597 4.31 15.41 1.45
N ALA A 598 5.64 15.50 1.43
CA ALA A 598 6.56 14.94 2.41
C ALA A 598 6.22 15.35 3.85
N GLY A 599 5.67 16.55 4.04
CA GLY A 599 5.20 17.06 5.32
C GLY A 599 3.81 16.58 5.77
N ARG A 600 3.08 15.78 4.97
CA ARG A 600 1.74 15.26 5.31
C ARG A 600 1.76 13.89 5.98
N VAL A 601 2.95 13.34 6.25
CA VAL A 601 3.13 12.15 7.06
C VAL A 601 2.56 12.32 8.48
N ASN A 602 2.33 11.21 9.18
CA ASN A 602 2.16 11.29 10.63
C ASN A 602 3.50 11.59 11.34
N ASP A 603 3.48 11.66 12.68
CA ASP A 603 4.66 11.88 13.52
C ASP A 603 5.76 10.82 13.38
N LEU A 604 5.45 9.69 12.73
CA LEU A 604 6.37 8.59 12.47
C LEU A 604 6.77 8.47 10.99
N GLY A 605 6.39 9.43 10.14
CA GLY A 605 6.75 9.43 8.73
C GLY A 605 5.88 8.54 7.83
N LEU A 606 4.69 8.11 8.30
CA LEU A 606 3.81 7.18 7.59
C LEU A 606 2.67 7.87 6.84
N TYR A 607 2.26 7.25 5.71
CA TYR A 607 1.09 7.64 4.94
C TYR A 607 -0.01 6.58 4.93
N ALA A 608 -1.26 7.03 4.98
CA ALA A 608 -2.41 6.28 4.51
C ALA A 608 -2.55 6.39 2.98
N GLU A 609 -3.59 5.77 2.45
CA GLU A 609 -3.97 5.83 1.05
C GLU A 609 -4.34 7.25 0.59
N GLN A 610 -5.12 7.96 1.41
CA GLN A 610 -5.72 9.24 1.06
C GLN A 610 -5.51 10.29 2.16
N ILE A 611 -5.64 11.56 1.77
CA ILE A 611 -5.65 12.72 2.66
C ILE A 611 -6.88 13.56 2.33
N ASP A 612 -7.70 13.85 3.32
CA ASP A 612 -8.82 14.79 3.18
C ASP A 612 -8.27 16.18 2.83
N GLN A 613 -8.69 16.71 1.68
CA GLN A 613 -8.20 17.98 1.14
C GLN A 613 -8.62 19.21 1.96
N THR A 614 -9.54 19.07 2.91
CA THR A 614 -10.04 20.13 3.78
C THR A 614 -9.44 20.05 5.17
N THR A 615 -9.44 18.86 5.79
CA THR A 615 -9.00 18.67 7.17
C THR A 615 -7.54 18.27 7.30
N GLY A 616 -6.95 17.71 6.23
CA GLY A 616 -5.63 17.09 6.25
C GLY A 616 -5.58 15.74 6.98
N GLU A 617 -6.74 15.18 7.34
CA GLU A 617 -6.82 13.86 7.97
C GLU A 617 -6.45 12.75 6.99
N GLN A 618 -5.68 11.77 7.46
CA GLN A 618 -5.34 10.60 6.66
C GLN A 618 -6.53 9.60 6.66
N LEU A 619 -6.90 9.11 5.48
CA LEU A 619 -8.04 8.25 5.21
C LEU A 619 -7.63 7.04 4.36
N GLY A 620 -8.48 6.02 4.31
CA GLY A 620 -8.19 4.74 3.63
C GLY A 620 -7.19 3.87 4.41
N ASN A 621 -6.73 2.79 3.77
CA ASN A 621 -5.88 1.80 4.45
C ASN A 621 -4.50 2.37 4.85
N PHE A 622 -3.92 1.81 5.93
CA PHE A 622 -2.74 2.36 6.62
C PHE A 622 -1.79 1.28 7.21
N PRO A 623 -0.46 1.52 7.18
CA PRO A 623 0.18 2.37 6.19
C PRO A 623 -0.07 1.80 4.78
N GLN A 624 -0.04 2.68 3.77
CA GLN A 624 -0.27 2.30 2.39
C GLN A 624 1.07 2.22 1.64
N ALA A 625 1.39 1.04 1.09
CA ALA A 625 2.61 0.83 0.29
C ALA A 625 2.66 1.79 -0.90
N PHE A 626 1.55 1.94 -1.61
CA PHE A 626 1.49 2.73 -2.83
C PHE A 626 1.82 4.23 -2.60
N SER A 627 1.42 4.79 -1.46
CA SER A 627 1.79 6.16 -1.06
C SER A 627 3.30 6.32 -0.86
N HIS A 628 3.93 5.36 -0.17
CA HIS A 628 5.38 5.35 0.07
C HIS A 628 6.18 5.09 -1.22
N ILE A 629 5.68 4.22 -2.11
CA ILE A 629 6.24 3.98 -3.45
C ILE A 629 6.23 5.26 -4.28
N GLY A 630 5.13 6.03 -4.24
CA GLY A 630 5.03 7.34 -4.87
C GLY A 630 6.13 8.30 -4.43
N LEU A 631 6.38 8.37 -3.12
CA LEU A 631 7.44 9.20 -2.56
C LEU A 631 8.81 8.80 -3.09
N ILE A 632 9.16 7.51 -3.01
CA ILE A 632 10.47 7.00 -3.44
C ILE A 632 10.71 7.30 -4.93
N ASN A 633 9.71 7.02 -5.76
CA ASN A 633 9.81 7.24 -7.20
C ASN A 633 9.94 8.73 -7.54
N ALA A 634 9.15 9.61 -6.92
CA ALA A 634 9.24 11.05 -7.14
C ALA A 634 10.59 11.63 -6.68
N ALA A 635 11.10 11.20 -5.52
CA ALA A 635 12.41 11.63 -5.01
C ALA A 635 13.56 11.20 -5.93
N GLY A 636 13.55 9.94 -6.38
CA GLY A 636 14.51 9.44 -7.36
C GLY A 636 14.45 10.22 -8.67
N LEU A 637 13.25 10.56 -9.15
CA LEU A 637 13.11 11.29 -10.41
C LEU A 637 13.59 12.73 -10.30
N LEU A 638 13.33 13.40 -9.18
CA LEU A 638 13.90 14.72 -8.90
C LEU A 638 15.42 14.69 -8.90
N THR A 639 16.02 13.62 -8.37
CA THR A 639 17.47 13.38 -8.41
C THR A 639 17.97 13.23 -9.84
N ASP A 640 17.36 12.31 -10.62
CA ASP A 640 17.75 12.02 -12.00
C ASP A 640 17.71 13.28 -12.90
N VAL A 641 16.71 14.15 -12.72
CA VAL A 641 16.56 15.37 -13.53
C VAL A 641 17.56 16.45 -13.06
N ALA A 642 17.87 16.52 -11.76
CA ALA A 642 18.89 17.44 -11.25
C ALA A 642 20.30 17.10 -11.77
N GLU A 643 20.67 15.81 -11.75
CA GLU A 643 21.98 15.32 -12.22
C GLU A 643 22.19 15.57 -13.71
N ARG A 644 21.20 15.25 -14.56
CA ARG A 644 21.29 15.52 -16.02
C ARG A 644 21.53 16.99 -16.35
N ARG A 645 21.02 17.92 -15.53
CA ARG A 645 21.28 19.36 -15.73
C ARG A 645 22.70 19.74 -15.36
N HIS A 646 23.26 19.14 -14.31
CA HIS A 646 24.66 19.36 -13.96
C HIS A 646 25.60 18.85 -15.06
N GLU A 647 25.32 17.69 -15.64
CA GLU A 647 26.09 17.16 -16.79
C GLU A 647 26.00 18.09 -18.01
N VAL A 648 24.78 18.51 -18.41
CA VAL A 648 24.58 19.44 -19.54
C VAL A 648 25.17 20.84 -19.26
N SER A 649 25.22 21.28 -18.01
CA SER A 649 25.83 22.55 -17.62
C SER A 649 27.36 22.47 -17.54
N ALA A 650 27.93 21.31 -17.19
CA ALA A 650 29.37 21.07 -17.16
C ALA A 650 29.97 20.92 -18.57
N ASP A 651 29.18 20.40 -19.52
CA ASP A 651 29.57 20.26 -20.93
C ASP A 651 29.38 21.54 -21.77
N ARG A 652 28.95 22.67 -21.17
CA ARG A 652 29.00 23.98 -21.82
C ARG A 652 30.39 24.58 -21.65
N PRO A 653 31.25 24.65 -22.70
CA PRO A 653 32.50 25.39 -22.58
C PRO A 653 32.18 26.84 -22.25
N HIS A 654 32.80 27.37 -21.19
CA HIS A 654 32.81 28.79 -20.89
C HIS A 654 33.36 29.55 -22.09
N LEU A 655 32.48 30.05 -22.96
CA LEU A 655 32.79 31.10 -23.91
C LEU A 655 32.98 32.40 -23.12
N VAL A 656 34.17 32.52 -22.52
CA VAL A 656 34.71 33.83 -22.15
C VAL A 656 35.01 34.54 -23.46
N ALA A 657 34.24 35.59 -23.74
CA ALA A 657 34.52 36.48 -24.84
C ALA A 657 35.83 37.24 -24.57
N THR A 658 36.92 36.77 -25.16
CA THR A 658 38.10 37.59 -25.42
C THR A 658 38.34 37.61 -26.92
N GLY A 659 38.13 38.79 -27.51
CA GLY A 659 38.45 39.04 -28.91
C GLY A 659 39.95 38.97 -29.12
N ALA A 660 40.38 38.06 -29.99
CA ALA A 660 41.58 38.20 -30.80
C ALA A 660 41.48 37.22 -31.97
N GLU A 661 41.84 37.73 -33.14
CA GLU A 661 41.67 37.15 -34.44
C GLU A 661 42.89 36.25 -34.81
N VAL A 662 42.67 35.43 -35.85
CA VAL A 662 43.64 34.88 -36.82
C VAL A 662 44.26 33.46 -36.65
N VAL A 663 44.11 32.73 -37.77
CA VAL A 663 44.95 31.73 -38.45
C VAL A 663 44.57 30.25 -38.32
N ALA A 664 44.15 29.72 -39.47
CA ALA A 664 44.00 28.30 -39.78
C ALA A 664 45.34 27.63 -40.12
N THR A 665 45.56 26.40 -39.66
CA THR A 665 46.40 25.40 -40.35
C THR A 665 45.95 23.97 -40.03
N SER A 666 45.37 23.33 -41.04
CA SER A 666 45.66 22.00 -41.60
C SER A 666 46.42 20.92 -40.79
N THR A 667 45.91 19.69 -40.98
CA THR A 667 46.58 18.39 -41.22
C THR A 667 46.89 17.40 -40.07
N ARG A 668 46.26 16.23 -40.26
CA ARG A 668 46.79 14.84 -40.23
C ARG A 668 47.01 14.13 -38.88
N ALA A 669 46.28 13.02 -38.78
CA ALA A 669 46.77 11.64 -38.83
C ALA A 669 46.48 10.78 -37.59
N VAL A 670 45.74 9.71 -37.88
CA VAL A 670 45.62 8.46 -37.13
C VAL A 670 47.00 7.84 -36.91
N PRO A 671 47.21 7.15 -35.77
CA PRO A 671 47.97 5.93 -35.78
C PRO A 671 47.18 4.76 -35.20
N THR A 672 47.02 3.75 -36.06
CA THR A 672 46.82 2.35 -35.71
C THR A 672 48.05 1.81 -34.97
N GLY A 673 47.83 1.12 -33.86
CA GLY A 673 48.86 0.39 -33.12
C GLY A 673 48.33 -0.94 -32.60
N THR A 674 48.62 -2.01 -33.34
CA THR A 674 48.47 -3.42 -32.97
C THR A 674 49.66 -3.89 -32.14
N GLY A 675 49.44 -4.71 -31.10
CA GLY A 675 50.52 -5.48 -30.46
C GLY A 675 50.13 -6.15 -29.13
N PRO A 676 50.29 -7.48 -28.96
CA PRO A 676 49.67 -8.29 -27.89
C PRO A 676 50.67 -8.75 -26.80
N THR A 677 50.14 -9.22 -25.66
CA THR A 677 50.69 -10.28 -24.75
C THR A 677 49.73 -10.46 -23.55
N GLU A 678 49.19 -11.66 -23.32
CA GLU A 678 49.58 -12.63 -22.25
C GLU A 678 49.63 -11.98 -20.85
N GLY A 679 48.89 -12.35 -19.80
CA GLY A 679 48.31 -13.63 -19.39
C GLY A 679 48.81 -13.93 -17.97
N ALA A 680 47.94 -13.95 -16.96
CA ALA A 680 48.01 -14.78 -15.74
C ALA A 680 47.04 -14.33 -14.62
N ARG A 681 46.26 -15.31 -14.16
CA ARG A 681 45.42 -15.41 -12.95
C ARG A 681 44.02 -14.80 -12.97
#